data_AF-A0AAJ7J255-F1
#
_entry.id   AF-A0AAJ7J255-F1
#
_cell.length_a   1.000
_cell.length_b   1.000
_cell.length_c   1.000
_cell.angle_alpha   90.00
_cell.angle_beta   90.00
_cell.angle_gamma   90.00
#
_symmetry.space_group_name_H-M   'P 1'
#
loop_
_entity.id
_entity.type
_entity.pdbx_description
1 polymer ?
#
loop_
_entity_poly.entity_id
_entity_poly.type
_entity_poly.pdbx_seq_one_letter_code
_entity_poly.pdbx_strand_id
1 'polypeptide(L)'
;MTSRDSRPMISFQMIGAGPNSSYRTLKVILTFTVSVIVSWGLYYAVAVHERGTDGRRPNIIVIMADDLGWNDVSFHGANQIATPNIDALAYYGVILQRHYVLPICTPSRTAFLTGRYPIRSGMQGYPLKAGEARAIPLNNTLLPAHLKKLGYATHLVGKWHVGYYEDKYTPAYRGFDTFLGYYNGYISYFNHTIEQDNHVGHDLHYDIPGHLSPKYKYEYMTDLISERAEDIILGHDQSKPLYLQLSHLAPHSSDAKEVMEVRDAKYVNETLGYIGNFNRRKFAGVVTAMDESIGRVVRALNQANMLENSIIVFMSDNGAQTEGLLENYGSNYPLRGLKFTLFEGGIRGTACIYSPLIKNPSRVINKLIHITDWLPTLYSAAGGNLNDLREDLDGVEQWSTITSEKGKDKRKSVLLNIDEVSNTSAALMKRYKLIKGATALYGDYYGDSGADKSYPEYNISSILHSPTGSAIASISNYKLDANKISQLRKKAMVVCKNFTSYPKCFDKCLFDIYTDPCETTDLSSKYPYIVDEIDSYIEQYYKVLIHQTNVSPDPASYPEHFNGTWMPWVKSSENEILTEITVQNWYETFPSLFLCLLPRMKKVFFSRSKTFRVTCLFLYFYLLLHSKDATSVCIYFTFMAAKSIISDLMETCLRLTGLWPNCSYKILKCGILMTVLLTFVILEYWYCIIHVKTESMVDQLDKLSIAFTNTVVFVKFVAICIKQRVLAETLAIMAEDWNDLEQFDSEIMIQKAALSARITKITLMLFFPTVPFYTATIFLGPSNNTTEKKFLLAMNFPFESTKSPVYEIIVSVQVIAEWIFAIIAGMFMALSTTFVIHVAARIDVITEKLKQDLDSRNEKEARLTSMRNIIVKHERVISLSENIENLFTMIALAQFLLDITVICFISFVLVTSLDTGQFFTILSRTFSYYLSMNFEALILCYTGEYLTTKVIHAAARIEIIAEKLKQDLDSRNEKEVRLTSMRGIIVKHERVIVLSENIESLFTMVALAQFLYDIIVMCFIGFVLVTSLDTGQFFTVLSRTFSYYLAINFEALILCYTGEYLTTKSEYVGWVVYNSNWYDWSVQETRALLLIILRSQKSLTLTIGKFTTLSLVTFANINSYIEEYYKVLIHQTNVSSDPASYPEHFNGTWMPWVKSSENEILTEAI
;
A
#
# COMPACT_ATOMS: atom_id res chain seq x y z
N MET A 1 -53.42 -88.37 -32.61
CA MET A 1 -53.80 -87.13 -33.32
C MET A 1 -52.68 -86.12 -33.06
N THR A 2 -51.76 -85.83 -34.00
CA THR A 2 -51.88 -85.11 -35.30
C THR A 2 -51.97 -83.58 -35.13
N SER A 3 -51.14 -82.74 -35.76
CA SER A 3 -49.96 -83.05 -36.61
C SER A 3 -49.17 -81.80 -37.05
N ARG A 4 -47.81 -81.91 -37.05
CA ARG A 4 -46.84 -81.32 -38.03
C ARG A 4 -46.71 -79.79 -38.14
N ASP A 5 -45.62 -79.19 -38.60
CA ASP A 5 -44.13 -79.41 -38.70
C ASP A 5 -43.58 -78.06 -39.28
N SER A 6 -42.31 -77.66 -39.42
CA SER A 6 -40.95 -78.18 -39.15
C SER A 6 -39.99 -76.95 -39.22
N ARG A 7 -38.75 -76.89 -38.72
CA ARG A 7 -37.92 -77.68 -37.79
C ARG A 7 -36.74 -76.77 -37.28
N PRO A 8 -35.91 -77.20 -36.30
CA PRO A 8 -35.06 -76.31 -35.49
C PRO A 8 -33.55 -76.41 -35.79
N MET A 9 -32.72 -75.65 -35.05
CA MET A 9 -31.33 -75.91 -34.57
C MET A 9 -30.75 -74.58 -33.99
N ILE A 10 -29.80 -74.49 -33.04
CA ILE A 10 -29.13 -75.46 -32.14
C ILE A 10 -28.67 -74.72 -30.84
N SER A 11 -28.37 -75.45 -29.77
CA SER A 11 -27.80 -74.93 -28.50
C SER A 11 -26.51 -75.66 -28.13
N PHE A 12 -25.49 -75.00 -27.53
CA PHE A 12 -24.43 -75.70 -26.77
C PHE A 12 -23.84 -74.88 -25.60
N GLN A 13 -23.01 -75.52 -24.79
CA GLN A 13 -22.89 -75.36 -23.33
C GLN A 13 -21.78 -74.43 -22.80
N MET A 14 -21.80 -74.26 -21.47
CA MET A 14 -20.81 -73.64 -20.59
C MET A 14 -19.39 -74.23 -20.70
N ILE A 15 -18.37 -73.40 -20.50
CA ILE A 15 -17.13 -73.74 -19.78
C ILE A 15 -16.75 -72.53 -18.90
N GLY A 16 -16.32 -72.77 -17.64
CA GLY A 16 -15.85 -71.72 -16.72
C GLY A 16 -14.33 -71.66 -16.60
N ALA A 17 -13.80 -70.53 -16.11
CA ALA A 17 -12.37 -70.35 -15.81
C ALA A 17 -12.20 -69.68 -14.43
N GLY A 18 -11.30 -70.23 -13.61
CA GLY A 18 -11.24 -69.94 -12.17
C GLY A 18 -10.62 -68.57 -11.77
N PRO A 19 -10.92 -68.08 -10.55
CA PRO A 19 -10.48 -66.77 -10.07
C PRO A 19 -9.01 -66.80 -9.62
N ASN A 20 -8.06 -66.56 -10.53
CA ASN A 20 -6.65 -66.39 -10.14
C ASN A 20 -5.77 -65.48 -11.03
N SER A 21 -6.23 -65.04 -12.22
CA SER A 21 -5.50 -64.03 -13.01
C SER A 21 -5.50 -62.66 -12.34
N SER A 22 -6.68 -62.20 -11.92
CA SER A 22 -6.88 -60.90 -11.27
C SER A 22 -6.01 -60.71 -10.03
N TYR A 23 -5.70 -61.75 -9.25
CA TYR A 23 -4.88 -61.60 -8.04
C TYR A 23 -3.40 -61.33 -8.35
N ARG A 24 -2.87 -61.78 -9.51
CA ARG A 24 -1.54 -61.39 -9.98
C ARG A 24 -1.54 -59.98 -10.56
N THR A 25 -2.52 -59.64 -11.40
CA THR A 25 -2.65 -58.27 -11.94
C THR A 25 -2.88 -57.26 -10.82
N LEU A 26 -3.73 -57.56 -9.84
CA LEU A 26 -3.96 -56.72 -8.67
C LEU A 26 -2.71 -56.67 -7.79
N LYS A 27 -1.91 -57.73 -7.61
CA LYS A 27 -0.61 -57.60 -6.92
C LYS A 27 0.40 -56.75 -7.69
N VAL A 28 0.47 -56.85 -9.02
CA VAL A 28 1.36 -55.97 -9.80
C VAL A 28 0.88 -54.52 -9.73
N ILE A 29 -0.43 -54.26 -9.85
CA ILE A 29 -1.01 -52.93 -9.69
C ILE A 29 -0.84 -52.42 -8.26
N LEU A 30 -1.05 -53.22 -7.22
CA LEU A 30 -0.85 -52.79 -5.83
C LEU A 30 0.62 -52.55 -5.54
N THR A 31 1.55 -53.37 -6.04
CA THR A 31 2.99 -53.11 -5.88
C THR A 31 3.43 -51.90 -6.71
N PHE A 32 2.87 -51.65 -7.89
CA PHE A 32 3.20 -50.46 -8.69
C PHE A 32 2.55 -49.20 -8.12
N THR A 33 1.34 -49.28 -7.58
CA THR A 33 0.61 -48.16 -6.95
C THR A 33 1.15 -47.88 -5.55
N VAL A 34 1.53 -48.90 -4.77
CA VAL A 34 2.28 -48.71 -3.52
C VAL A 34 3.70 -48.22 -3.83
N SER A 35 4.41 -48.72 -4.84
CA SER A 35 5.69 -48.11 -5.24
C SER A 35 5.51 -46.69 -5.77
N VAL A 36 4.41 -46.33 -6.44
CA VAL A 36 4.13 -44.94 -6.85
C VAL A 36 3.70 -44.08 -5.67
N ILE A 37 2.94 -44.58 -4.69
CA ILE A 37 2.56 -43.86 -3.46
C ILE A 37 3.74 -43.79 -2.47
N VAL A 38 4.65 -44.75 -2.49
CA VAL A 38 5.90 -44.75 -1.71
C VAL A 38 6.99 -43.96 -2.45
N SER A 39 7.00 -43.88 -3.79
CA SER A 39 7.88 -42.96 -4.53
C SER A 39 7.33 -41.53 -4.57
N TRP A 40 6.02 -41.30 -4.55
CA TRP A 40 5.42 -39.99 -4.29
C TRP A 40 5.50 -39.64 -2.81
N GLY A 41 5.37 -40.62 -1.93
CA GLY A 41 5.54 -40.47 -0.47
C GLY A 41 6.98 -40.23 -0.07
N LEU A 42 7.96 -40.82 -0.75
CA LEU A 42 9.37 -40.42 -0.67
C LEU A 42 9.67 -39.18 -1.50
N TYR A 43 8.94 -38.84 -2.57
CA TYR A 43 9.12 -37.54 -3.23
C TYR A 43 8.66 -36.41 -2.30
N TYR A 44 7.53 -36.60 -1.60
CA TYR A 44 7.06 -35.68 -0.55
C TYR A 44 7.96 -35.74 0.68
N ALA A 45 8.35 -36.92 1.19
CA ALA A 45 9.21 -37.02 2.36
C ALA A 45 10.64 -36.54 2.08
N VAL A 46 11.20 -36.71 0.89
CA VAL A 46 12.49 -36.09 0.51
C VAL A 46 12.29 -34.58 0.29
N ALA A 47 11.23 -34.11 -0.38
CA ALA A 47 10.96 -32.67 -0.52
C ALA A 47 10.64 -31.95 0.81
N VAL A 48 10.18 -32.67 1.84
CA VAL A 48 9.88 -32.17 3.19
C VAL A 48 11.04 -32.40 4.18
N HIS A 49 11.92 -33.39 3.95
CA HIS A 49 13.06 -33.70 4.82
C HIS A 49 14.42 -33.20 4.26
N GLU A 50 14.48 -32.75 3.00
CA GLU A 50 15.59 -31.94 2.43
C GLU A 50 15.36 -30.42 2.57
N ARG A 51 14.55 -30.00 3.55
CA ARG A 51 14.65 -28.64 4.14
C ARG A 51 15.13 -28.73 5.58
N GLY A 52 16.43 -28.99 5.73
CA GLY A 52 17.09 -28.91 7.03
C GLY A 52 17.04 -27.49 7.60
N THR A 53 16.73 -27.40 8.90
CA THR A 53 16.86 -26.21 9.77
C THR A 53 16.22 -24.90 9.26
N ASP A 54 14.93 -24.77 9.57
CA ASP A 54 14.11 -23.53 9.72
C ASP A 54 14.58 -22.25 8.98
N GLY A 55 14.13 -22.08 7.74
CA GLY A 55 14.56 -21.01 6.84
C GLY A 55 13.81 -19.68 6.98
N ARG A 56 13.76 -19.07 8.17
CA ARG A 56 13.23 -17.71 8.36
C ARG A 56 14.20 -16.65 7.79
N ARG A 57 13.68 -15.65 7.06
CA ARG A 57 14.46 -14.50 6.56
C ARG A 57 15.08 -13.73 7.74
N PRO A 58 16.35 -13.28 7.65
CA PRO A 58 17.00 -12.55 8.73
C PRO A 58 16.46 -11.13 8.85
N ASN A 59 16.44 -10.62 10.08
CA ASN A 59 16.31 -9.19 10.36
C ASN A 59 17.60 -8.48 9.89
N ILE A 60 17.47 -7.27 9.34
CA ILE A 60 18.59 -6.49 8.80
C ILE A 60 18.62 -5.13 9.49
N ILE A 61 19.67 -4.89 10.26
CA ILE A 61 19.90 -3.67 11.03
C ILE A 61 21.12 -2.97 10.42
N VAL A 62 20.97 -1.73 9.99
CA VAL A 62 22.05 -0.94 9.39
C VAL A 62 22.27 0.30 10.24
N ILE A 63 23.44 0.40 10.83
CA ILE A 63 23.85 1.51 11.69
C ILE A 63 24.89 2.31 10.91
N MET A 64 24.52 3.53 10.54
CA MET A 64 25.32 4.47 9.75
C MET A 64 25.67 5.67 10.62
N ALA A 65 26.95 5.82 10.93
CA ALA A 65 27.52 7.03 11.52
C ALA A 65 27.77 8.09 10.44
N ASP A 66 27.90 9.35 10.86
CA ASP A 66 28.02 10.54 10.00
C ASP A 66 29.31 11.29 10.38
N ASP A 67 30.27 11.38 9.47
CA ASP A 67 31.64 11.91 9.73
C ASP A 67 32.45 11.15 10.82
N LEU A 68 32.28 9.84 10.96
CA LEU A 68 33.13 9.02 11.86
C LEU A 68 34.44 8.62 11.15
N GLY A 69 35.58 9.06 11.70
CA GLY A 69 36.90 8.79 11.12
C GLY A 69 37.44 7.39 11.38
N TRP A 70 38.57 7.08 10.74
CA TRP A 70 39.23 5.78 10.87
C TRP A 70 39.78 5.53 12.29
N ASN A 71 40.24 6.56 12.99
CA ASN A 71 40.85 6.45 14.32
C ASN A 71 39.87 6.69 15.49
N ASP A 72 38.58 6.87 15.18
CA ASP A 72 37.55 7.25 16.16
C ASP A 72 36.85 6.04 16.81
N VAL A 73 37.28 4.83 16.46
CA VAL A 73 36.85 3.56 17.07
C VAL A 73 38.05 2.82 17.65
N SER A 74 37.91 2.30 18.87
CA SER A 74 39.04 1.69 19.57
C SER A 74 39.51 0.36 18.95
N PHE A 75 38.66 -0.32 18.16
CA PHE A 75 39.06 -1.55 17.49
C PHE A 75 40.12 -1.37 16.39
N HIS A 76 40.31 -0.15 15.85
CA HIS A 76 41.37 0.17 14.88
C HIS A 76 42.73 0.49 15.53
N GLY A 77 42.83 0.57 16.87
CA GLY A 77 44.11 0.68 17.59
C GLY A 77 44.29 1.93 18.43
N ALA A 78 43.46 2.96 18.25
CA ALA A 78 43.41 4.12 19.14
C ALA A 78 42.91 3.77 20.55
N ASN A 79 43.57 4.29 21.58
CA ASN A 79 43.13 4.17 22.97
C ASN A 79 42.32 5.40 23.45
N GLN A 80 42.30 6.50 22.68
CA GLN A 80 41.77 7.78 23.12
C GLN A 80 40.25 7.78 23.38
N ILE A 81 39.47 7.12 22.51
CA ILE A 81 38.01 7.02 22.61
C ILE A 81 37.69 5.53 22.76
N ALA A 82 37.00 5.14 23.83
CA ALA A 82 36.60 3.75 24.04
C ALA A 82 35.24 3.50 23.40
N THR A 83 35.16 2.50 22.51
CA THR A 83 33.92 2.12 21.81
C THR A 83 33.58 0.64 22.08
N PRO A 84 33.28 0.24 23.34
CA PRO A 84 33.18 -1.16 23.73
C PRO A 84 32.02 -1.94 23.07
N ASN A 85 30.92 -1.30 22.67
CA ASN A 85 29.82 -1.96 21.98
C ASN A 85 30.10 -2.13 20.48
N ILE A 86 30.69 -1.12 19.83
CA ILE A 86 31.15 -1.20 18.44
C ILE A 86 32.30 -2.22 18.32
N ASP A 87 33.25 -2.21 19.25
CA ASP A 87 34.35 -3.17 19.33
C ASP A 87 33.82 -4.60 19.52
N ALA A 88 32.72 -4.78 20.27
CA ALA A 88 32.07 -6.09 20.41
C ALA A 88 31.43 -6.55 19.09
N LEU A 89 30.70 -5.69 18.35
CA LEU A 89 30.22 -6.01 17.00
C LEU A 89 31.39 -6.38 16.07
N ALA A 90 32.49 -5.63 16.14
CA ALA A 90 33.68 -5.84 15.32
C ALA A 90 34.37 -7.18 15.60
N TYR A 91 34.54 -7.57 16.88
CA TYR A 91 35.27 -8.78 17.25
C TYR A 91 34.45 -10.06 17.31
N TYR A 92 33.14 -9.99 17.58
CA TYR A 92 32.26 -11.15 17.38
C TYR A 92 31.84 -11.30 15.91
N GLY A 93 31.83 -10.21 15.15
CA GLY A 93 31.53 -10.19 13.72
C GLY A 93 32.77 -10.25 12.84
N VAL A 94 32.82 -9.34 11.87
CA VAL A 94 33.84 -9.25 10.83
C VAL A 94 34.24 -7.79 10.62
N ILE A 95 35.53 -7.49 10.72
CA ILE A 95 36.10 -6.15 10.45
C ILE A 95 36.40 -6.03 8.95
N LEU A 96 35.93 -4.94 8.32
CA LEU A 96 36.02 -4.73 6.87
C LEU A 96 37.18 -3.79 6.52
N GLN A 97 38.40 -4.29 6.58
CA GLN A 97 39.66 -3.53 6.49
C GLN A 97 39.82 -2.66 5.22
N ARG A 98 39.08 -2.99 4.16
CA ARG A 98 39.04 -2.29 2.86
C ARG A 98 37.60 -2.11 2.37
N HIS A 99 36.74 -1.65 3.29
CA HIS A 99 35.51 -0.97 2.96
C HIS A 99 35.81 0.43 2.42
N TYR A 100 35.07 0.84 1.39
CA TYR A 100 35.18 2.16 0.76
C TYR A 100 33.82 2.79 0.55
N VAL A 101 33.79 4.10 0.72
CA VAL A 101 32.63 4.99 0.65
C VAL A 101 32.95 6.17 -0.27
N LEU A 102 32.00 7.06 -0.52
CA LEU A 102 32.22 8.30 -1.24
C LEU A 102 32.76 9.38 -0.27
N PRO A 103 33.43 10.45 -0.73
CA PRO A 103 34.08 11.42 0.15
C PRO A 103 33.12 12.32 0.96
N ILE A 104 31.81 12.26 0.70
CA ILE A 104 30.80 13.09 1.35
C ILE A 104 29.44 12.34 1.44
N CYS A 105 28.65 12.71 2.45
CA CYS A 105 27.44 12.05 2.91
C CYS A 105 26.33 11.83 1.86
N THR A 106 25.86 12.86 1.14
CA THR A 106 24.85 12.70 0.06
C THR A 106 25.29 11.70 -1.03
N PRO A 107 26.50 11.80 -1.63
CA PRO A 107 27.04 10.77 -2.51
C PRO A 107 27.01 9.37 -1.90
N SER A 108 27.46 9.20 -0.66
CA SER A 108 27.50 7.89 0.01
C SER A 108 26.11 7.30 0.27
N ARG A 109 25.17 8.11 0.75
CA ARG A 109 23.78 7.69 1.03
C ARG A 109 23.04 7.35 -0.27
N THR A 110 23.30 8.09 -1.36
CA THR A 110 22.83 7.75 -2.71
C THR A 110 23.38 6.40 -3.17
N ALA A 111 24.69 6.18 -3.02
CA ALA A 111 25.36 4.94 -3.43
C ALA A 111 24.91 3.72 -2.62
N PHE A 112 24.68 3.88 -1.31
CA PHE A 112 24.10 2.86 -0.44
C PHE A 112 22.68 2.48 -0.86
N LEU A 113 21.79 3.48 -0.99
CA LEU A 113 20.37 3.25 -1.22
C LEU A 113 20.06 2.72 -2.63
N THR A 114 20.91 3.00 -3.62
CA THR A 114 20.71 2.61 -5.03
C THR A 114 21.61 1.48 -5.53
N GLY A 115 22.71 1.17 -4.83
CA GLY A 115 23.74 0.25 -5.33
C GLY A 115 24.44 0.69 -6.62
N ARG A 116 24.34 1.98 -6.99
CA ARG A 116 24.89 2.60 -8.21
C ARG A 116 25.83 3.75 -7.83
N TYR A 117 26.84 4.05 -8.64
CA TYR A 117 27.70 5.21 -8.41
C TYR A 117 26.89 6.51 -8.59
N PRO A 118 27.05 7.54 -7.74
CA PRO A 118 26.20 8.75 -7.78
C PRO A 118 26.26 9.54 -9.08
N ILE A 119 27.34 9.38 -9.86
CA ILE A 119 27.49 9.89 -11.23
C ILE A 119 26.36 9.46 -12.17
N ARG A 120 25.68 8.32 -11.90
CA ARG A 120 24.53 7.85 -12.68
C ARG A 120 23.20 8.55 -12.28
N SER A 121 23.29 9.66 -11.56
CA SER A 121 22.15 10.41 -11.02
C SER A 121 22.39 11.93 -10.80
N GLY A 122 23.59 12.48 -11.04
CA GLY A 122 23.88 13.89 -10.76
C GLY A 122 24.10 14.20 -9.26
N MET A 123 24.51 13.19 -8.49
CA MET A 123 24.59 13.21 -7.03
C MET A 123 26.04 13.06 -6.50
N GLN A 124 27.05 13.29 -7.35
CA GLN A 124 28.46 12.94 -7.11
C GLN A 124 29.32 13.96 -6.36
N GLY A 125 29.01 15.26 -6.44
CA GLY A 125 29.80 16.33 -5.82
C GLY A 125 29.17 16.85 -4.54
N TYR A 126 28.94 18.17 -4.47
CA TYR A 126 28.56 18.83 -3.22
C TYR A 126 27.20 18.31 -2.67
N PRO A 127 27.08 18.10 -1.33
CA PRO A 127 25.85 17.61 -0.73
C PRO A 127 24.65 18.53 -0.96
N LEU A 128 23.44 17.96 -0.84
CA LEU A 128 22.22 18.75 -0.94
C LEU A 128 22.14 19.75 0.22
N LYS A 129 21.86 21.01 -0.11
CA LYS A 129 21.48 22.07 0.83
C LYS A 129 20.03 21.90 1.29
N ALA A 130 19.67 22.59 2.37
CA ALA A 130 18.26 22.83 2.64
C ALA A 130 17.65 23.71 1.55
N GLY A 131 16.38 23.47 1.21
CA GLY A 131 15.71 24.16 0.11
C GLY A 131 16.21 23.83 -1.30
N GLU A 132 17.08 22.84 -1.48
CA GLU A 132 17.58 22.47 -2.81
C GLU A 132 16.60 21.55 -3.54
N ALA A 133 16.09 21.98 -4.71
CA ALA A 133 15.15 21.21 -5.54
C ALA A 133 15.83 20.06 -6.33
N ARG A 134 16.64 19.26 -5.65
CA ARG A 134 17.33 18.05 -6.16
C ARG A 134 17.03 16.86 -5.25
N ALA A 135 17.02 15.65 -5.81
CA ALA A 135 16.81 14.40 -5.08
C ALA A 135 17.26 13.20 -5.94
N ILE A 136 17.40 12.01 -5.36
CA ILE A 136 17.60 10.77 -6.15
C ILE A 136 16.40 10.59 -7.10
N PRO A 137 16.60 10.52 -8.43
CA PRO A 137 15.50 10.39 -9.38
C PRO A 137 14.62 9.15 -9.13
N LEU A 138 13.30 9.30 -9.29
CA LEU A 138 12.30 8.29 -8.89
C LEU A 138 12.42 6.95 -9.66
N ASN A 139 13.02 6.97 -10.84
CA ASN A 139 13.31 5.75 -11.61
C ASN A 139 14.35 4.82 -10.95
N ASN A 140 14.99 5.26 -9.85
CA ASN A 140 15.78 4.43 -8.95
C ASN A 140 14.89 3.89 -7.81
N THR A 141 14.55 2.60 -7.89
CA THR A 141 14.06 1.82 -6.74
C THR A 141 15.19 1.71 -5.72
N LEU A 142 14.89 1.90 -4.43
CA LEU A 142 15.88 1.87 -3.35
C LEU A 142 15.88 0.53 -2.59
N LEU A 143 16.97 0.23 -1.88
CA LEU A 143 17.11 -0.93 -0.98
C LEU A 143 15.86 -1.23 -0.12
N PRO A 144 15.29 -0.29 0.67
CA PRO A 144 14.06 -0.55 1.43
C PRO A 144 12.89 -0.99 0.54
N ALA A 145 12.67 -0.34 -0.62
CA ALA A 145 11.62 -0.73 -1.56
C ALA A 145 11.86 -2.10 -2.22
N HIS A 146 13.11 -2.57 -2.31
CA HIS A 146 13.43 -3.95 -2.69
C HIS A 146 13.15 -4.93 -1.53
N LEU A 147 13.56 -4.63 -0.30
CA LEU A 147 13.31 -5.49 0.87
C LEU A 147 11.81 -5.60 1.19
N LYS A 148 11.03 -4.53 1.03
CA LYS A 148 9.57 -4.54 1.22
C LYS A 148 8.85 -5.52 0.26
N LYS A 149 9.38 -5.74 -0.96
CA LYS A 149 8.90 -6.81 -1.88
C LYS A 149 9.19 -8.23 -1.38
N LEU A 150 10.17 -8.40 -0.48
CA LEU A 150 10.44 -9.65 0.24
C LEU A 150 9.65 -9.76 1.56
N GLY A 151 8.70 -8.85 1.81
CA GLY A 151 7.84 -8.86 3.00
C GLY A 151 8.47 -8.25 4.26
N TYR A 152 9.56 -7.49 4.12
CA TYR A 152 10.15 -6.78 5.26
C TYR A 152 9.26 -5.59 5.68
N ALA A 153 9.15 -5.39 6.99
CA ALA A 153 8.75 -4.09 7.55
C ALA A 153 9.97 -3.17 7.54
N THR A 154 9.84 -1.95 7.01
CA THR A 154 10.99 -1.07 6.70
C THR A 154 10.96 0.24 7.48
N HIS A 155 11.99 0.51 8.27
CA HIS A 155 12.05 1.70 9.12
C HIS A 155 13.37 2.46 8.96
N LEU A 156 13.29 3.79 8.91
CA LEU A 156 14.44 4.69 8.95
C LEU A 156 14.34 5.58 10.19
N VAL A 157 15.43 5.68 10.93
CA VAL A 157 15.56 6.56 12.09
C VAL A 157 16.81 7.43 11.93
N GLY A 158 16.65 8.76 11.97
CA GLY A 158 17.73 9.73 11.76
C GLY A 158 17.84 10.30 10.33
N LYS A 159 19.07 10.52 9.85
CA LYS A 159 19.38 11.33 8.65
C LYS A 159 19.01 10.68 7.31
N TRP A 160 18.21 11.39 6.50
CA TRP A 160 17.89 11.03 5.11
C TRP A 160 18.92 11.57 4.10
N HIS A 161 18.99 12.89 3.94
CA HIS A 161 19.97 13.65 3.14
C HIS A 161 20.16 13.25 1.66
N VAL A 162 19.07 12.81 1.01
CA VAL A 162 19.04 12.50 -0.44
C VAL A 162 17.87 13.13 -1.20
N GLY A 163 17.27 14.19 -0.62
CA GLY A 163 16.30 15.09 -1.23
C GLY A 163 14.85 14.88 -0.76
N TYR A 164 14.08 15.98 -0.67
CA TYR A 164 12.74 16.00 -0.06
C TYR A 164 11.79 17.08 -0.65
N TYR A 165 12.15 17.74 -1.76
CA TYR A 165 11.48 18.95 -2.22
C TYR A 165 10.00 18.79 -2.65
N GLU A 166 9.60 17.56 -2.98
CA GLU A 166 8.21 17.08 -3.08
C GLU A 166 8.06 15.83 -2.19
N ASP A 167 6.86 15.59 -1.64
CA ASP A 167 6.51 14.43 -0.79
C ASP A 167 7.07 13.10 -1.30
N LYS A 168 6.98 12.88 -2.62
CA LYS A 168 7.42 11.67 -3.33
C LYS A 168 8.93 11.36 -3.19
N TYR A 169 9.74 12.32 -2.72
CA TYR A 169 11.17 12.14 -2.44
C TYR A 169 11.50 11.84 -0.97
N THR A 170 10.56 12.09 -0.05
CA THR A 170 10.72 11.78 1.39
C THR A 170 10.81 10.26 1.66
N PRO A 171 11.35 9.82 2.81
CA PRO A 171 11.60 8.40 3.09
C PRO A 171 10.36 7.50 2.97
N ALA A 172 9.20 7.98 3.41
CA ALA A 172 7.94 7.22 3.41
C ALA A 172 7.49 6.82 1.99
N TYR A 173 7.71 7.69 1.00
CA TYR A 173 7.39 7.41 -0.40
C TYR A 173 8.51 6.67 -1.15
N ARG A 174 9.70 6.54 -0.54
CA ARG A 174 10.89 5.89 -1.14
C ARG A 174 11.19 4.49 -0.61
N GLY A 175 10.30 3.94 0.21
CA GLY A 175 10.26 2.51 0.54
C GLY A 175 10.21 2.17 2.03
N PHE A 176 10.25 3.16 2.92
CA PHE A 176 10.10 2.97 4.36
C PHE A 176 8.61 3.01 4.77
N ASP A 177 8.20 2.11 5.66
CA ASP A 177 6.88 2.10 6.31
C ASP A 177 6.76 3.21 7.37
N THR A 178 7.84 3.48 8.12
CA THR A 178 7.90 4.63 9.04
C THR A 178 9.25 5.33 9.02
N PHE A 179 9.25 6.65 9.15
CA PHE A 179 10.41 7.49 9.40
C PHE A 179 10.31 8.17 10.77
N LEU A 180 11.42 8.34 11.47
CA LEU A 180 11.59 9.39 12.50
C LEU A 180 12.99 9.98 12.36
N GLY A 181 13.12 11.22 11.91
CA GLY A 181 14.44 11.75 11.60
C GLY A 181 14.41 13.09 10.90
N TYR A 182 15.46 13.41 10.15
CA TYR A 182 15.62 14.70 9.49
C TYR A 182 16.03 14.58 8.02
N TYR A 183 15.57 15.53 7.20
CA TYR A 183 15.74 15.47 5.75
C TYR A 183 17.10 16.00 5.29
N ASN A 184 17.66 16.99 6.01
CA ASN A 184 18.83 17.76 5.62
C ASN A 184 20.16 17.12 6.07
N GLY A 185 21.27 17.84 5.87
CA GLY A 185 22.62 17.32 6.08
C GLY A 185 23.05 17.21 7.54
N TYR A 186 22.57 18.09 8.39
CA TYR A 186 22.89 18.17 9.82
C TYR A 186 21.80 18.98 10.51
N ILE A 187 21.74 18.93 11.83
CA ILE A 187 20.82 19.70 12.68
C ILE A 187 21.49 19.95 14.05
N SER A 188 20.94 20.85 14.86
CA SER A 188 21.22 20.88 16.29
C SER A 188 20.81 19.56 16.95
N TYR A 189 21.66 19.03 17.83
CA TYR A 189 21.45 17.79 18.56
C TYR A 189 20.30 17.87 19.56
N PHE A 190 19.84 19.07 19.95
CA PHE A 190 18.75 19.26 20.91
C PHE A 190 17.55 20.02 20.32
N ASN A 191 17.78 21.11 19.58
CA ASN A 191 16.69 21.90 19.00
C ASN A 191 16.16 21.30 17.68
N HIS A 192 16.91 20.40 17.07
CA HIS A 192 16.61 19.80 15.77
C HIS A 192 16.40 20.83 14.65
N THR A 193 17.14 21.95 14.71
CA THR A 193 17.12 23.04 13.72
C THR A 193 18.29 22.96 12.75
N ILE A 194 18.13 23.52 11.55
CA ILE A 194 19.22 23.85 10.62
C ILE A 194 19.03 25.28 10.07
N GLU A 195 20.13 26.03 10.00
CA GLU A 195 20.29 27.29 9.28
C GLU A 195 20.78 27.06 7.84
N GLN A 196 20.09 27.65 6.86
CA GLN A 196 20.56 27.71 5.47
C GLN A 196 20.31 29.11 4.91
N ASP A 197 21.35 29.73 4.35
CA ASP A 197 21.29 31.05 3.73
C ASP A 197 20.69 32.15 4.66
N ASN A 198 20.97 32.05 5.98
CA ASN A 198 20.43 32.84 7.11
C ASN A 198 18.98 32.54 7.53
N HIS A 199 18.33 31.52 6.96
CA HIS A 199 16.99 31.06 7.36
C HIS A 199 17.10 29.85 8.30
N VAL A 200 16.51 29.94 9.49
CA VAL A 200 16.56 28.89 10.53
C VAL A 200 15.21 28.20 10.65
N GLY A 201 15.20 26.86 10.64
CA GLY A 201 13.98 26.08 10.81
C GLY A 201 14.21 24.70 11.42
N HIS A 202 13.18 24.15 12.06
CA HIS A 202 13.18 22.76 12.54
C HIS A 202 13.12 21.77 11.38
N ASP A 203 13.77 20.62 11.52
CA ASP A 203 13.80 19.55 10.52
C ASP A 203 13.64 18.14 11.12
N LEU A 204 13.10 18.01 12.34
CA LEU A 204 12.70 16.69 12.87
C LEU A 204 11.28 16.35 12.42
N HIS A 205 11.12 15.19 11.79
CA HIS A 205 9.88 14.68 11.22
C HIS A 205 9.58 13.25 11.66
N TYR A 206 8.31 12.88 11.65
CA TYR A 206 7.82 11.51 11.71
C TYR A 206 6.86 11.30 10.54
N ASP A 207 7.25 10.42 9.61
CA ASP A 207 6.50 10.21 8.37
C ASP A 207 5.99 8.77 8.26
N ILE A 208 4.79 8.65 7.74
CA ILE A 208 4.21 7.41 7.21
C ILE A 208 3.59 7.73 5.83
N PRO A 209 3.40 6.74 4.94
CA PRO A 209 2.79 7.00 3.64
C PRO A 209 1.41 7.68 3.77
N GLY A 210 1.26 8.87 3.18
CA GLY A 210 0.05 9.70 3.29
C GLY A 210 0.00 10.67 4.48
N HIS A 211 0.99 10.67 5.38
CA HIS A 211 1.08 11.62 6.49
C HIS A 211 2.53 11.95 6.84
N LEU A 212 2.98 13.11 6.37
CA LEU A 212 4.23 13.75 6.78
C LEU A 212 3.95 14.65 7.99
N SER A 213 4.75 14.58 9.06
CA SER A 213 4.54 15.39 10.26
C SER A 213 5.84 15.86 10.88
N PRO A 214 6.11 17.17 10.96
CA PRO A 214 7.18 17.66 11.82
C PRO A 214 6.89 17.36 13.30
N LYS A 215 7.95 17.32 14.10
CA LYS A 215 7.94 17.06 15.54
C LYS A 215 8.86 18.04 16.25
N TYR A 216 8.35 18.67 17.30
CA TYR A 216 9.09 19.64 18.10
C TYR A 216 9.42 18.99 19.45
N LYS A 217 10.67 18.57 19.64
CA LYS A 217 11.22 17.97 20.86
C LYS A 217 12.53 18.67 21.22
N TYR A 218 12.78 18.83 22.53
CA TYR A 218 14.07 19.25 23.07
C TYR A 218 14.71 18.05 23.80
N GLU A 219 15.32 17.17 23.03
CA GLU A 219 15.86 15.87 23.44
C GLU A 219 17.13 15.61 22.65
N TYR A 220 18.08 14.84 23.18
CA TYR A 220 19.34 14.60 22.47
C TYR A 220 19.14 13.60 21.33
N MET A 221 19.41 14.02 20.09
CA MET A 221 19.07 13.28 18.86
C MET A 221 19.59 11.82 18.86
N THR A 222 20.73 11.54 19.47
CA THR A 222 21.26 10.16 19.57
C THR A 222 20.42 9.27 20.48
N ASP A 223 19.89 9.80 21.59
CA ASP A 223 19.01 9.04 22.48
C ASP A 223 17.61 8.90 21.85
N LEU A 224 17.11 9.92 21.15
CA LEU A 224 15.85 9.84 20.37
C LEU A 224 15.91 8.73 19.29
N ILE A 225 17.05 8.60 18.60
CA ILE A 225 17.28 7.49 17.65
C ILE A 225 17.33 6.14 18.39
N SER A 226 17.96 6.09 19.57
CA SER A 226 18.03 4.87 20.39
C SER A 226 16.65 4.40 20.85
N GLU A 227 15.85 5.31 21.41
CA GLU A 227 14.51 5.03 21.94
C GLU A 227 13.58 4.56 20.84
N ARG A 228 13.56 5.27 19.70
CA ARG A 228 12.73 4.83 18.57
C ARG A 228 13.18 3.49 17.99
N ALA A 229 14.47 3.16 18.04
CA ALA A 229 14.96 1.85 17.65
C ALA A 229 14.52 0.75 18.62
N GLU A 230 14.63 0.99 19.93
CA GLU A 230 14.15 0.08 20.98
C GLU A 230 12.62 -0.15 20.85
N ASP A 231 11.82 0.90 20.67
CA ASP A 231 10.37 0.82 20.40
C ASP A 231 10.05 -0.09 19.21
N ILE A 232 10.71 0.13 18.07
CA ILE A 232 10.48 -0.63 16.84
C ILE A 232 10.83 -2.10 17.05
N ILE A 233 11.96 -2.40 17.71
CA ILE A 233 12.44 -3.77 17.92
C ILE A 233 11.54 -4.52 18.92
N LEU A 234 11.19 -3.90 20.05
CA LEU A 234 10.40 -4.53 21.12
C LEU A 234 8.92 -4.68 20.73
N GLY A 235 8.40 -3.77 19.88
CA GLY A 235 7.05 -3.84 19.31
C GLY A 235 6.95 -4.62 18.00
N HIS A 236 8.02 -5.26 17.51
CA HIS A 236 8.06 -5.84 16.16
C HIS A 236 7.23 -7.12 16.01
N ASP A 237 6.43 -7.18 14.96
CA ASP A 237 5.72 -8.39 14.52
C ASP A 237 6.69 -9.41 13.90
N GLN A 238 7.16 -10.35 14.72
CA GLN A 238 8.13 -11.38 14.34
C GLN A 238 7.62 -12.40 13.30
N SER A 239 6.38 -12.31 12.83
CA SER A 239 5.94 -13.04 11.63
C SER A 239 6.56 -12.47 10.33
N LYS A 240 7.03 -11.21 10.38
CA LYS A 240 7.70 -10.48 9.29
C LYS A 240 9.17 -10.25 9.66
N PRO A 241 10.12 -10.25 8.69
CA PRO A 241 11.47 -9.81 8.96
C PRO A 241 11.55 -8.27 9.08
N LEU A 242 12.39 -7.76 9.98
CA LEU A 242 12.62 -6.34 10.20
C LEU A 242 13.74 -5.80 9.30
N TYR A 243 13.56 -4.63 8.68
CA TYR A 243 14.64 -3.78 8.17
C TYR A 243 14.64 -2.45 8.93
N LEU A 244 15.71 -2.19 9.68
CA LEU A 244 15.86 -0.98 10.49
C LEU A 244 17.18 -0.28 10.13
N GLN A 245 17.08 0.90 9.52
CA GLN A 245 18.23 1.77 9.26
C GLN A 245 18.29 2.87 10.34
N LEU A 246 19.38 2.88 11.10
CA LEU A 246 19.73 3.91 12.08
C LEU A 246 20.83 4.78 11.48
N SER A 247 20.44 5.93 10.93
CA SER A 247 21.35 6.90 10.33
C SER A 247 21.60 8.03 11.34
N HIS A 248 22.56 7.81 12.23
CA HIS A 248 22.89 8.77 13.28
C HIS A 248 23.34 10.14 12.71
N LEU A 249 23.01 11.20 13.44
CA LEU A 249 23.71 12.50 13.35
C LEU A 249 25.12 12.39 13.93
N ALA A 250 25.32 11.52 14.92
CA ALA A 250 26.61 11.31 15.54
C ALA A 250 27.64 10.67 14.58
N PRO A 251 28.92 11.11 14.59
CA PRO A 251 29.48 12.29 15.26
C PRO A 251 29.68 13.52 14.34
N HIS A 252 28.74 13.84 13.45
CA HIS A 252 28.77 15.07 12.64
C HIS A 252 28.70 16.31 13.53
N SER A 253 29.27 17.42 13.05
CA SER A 253 29.15 18.73 13.69
C SER A 253 27.71 19.25 13.73
N SER A 254 27.44 20.10 14.71
CA SER A 254 26.14 20.76 14.90
C SER A 254 26.00 22.03 14.06
N ASP A 255 24.75 22.36 13.77
CA ASP A 255 24.26 23.66 13.32
C ASP A 255 24.50 24.79 14.34
N ALA A 256 24.48 24.45 15.62
CA ALA A 256 24.40 25.41 16.71
C ALA A 256 25.65 26.29 16.85
N LYS A 257 25.51 27.38 17.62
CA LYS A 257 26.60 28.28 18.05
C LYS A 257 27.77 27.56 18.76
N GLU A 258 27.60 26.30 19.14
CA GLU A 258 28.67 25.39 19.51
C GLU A 258 28.80 24.25 18.49
N VAL A 259 29.96 24.19 17.83
CA VAL A 259 30.33 23.22 16.76
C VAL A 259 30.05 21.75 17.10
N MET A 260 30.12 21.37 18.38
CA MET A 260 29.72 20.05 18.89
C MET A 260 28.87 20.22 20.14
N GLU A 261 27.65 19.70 20.13
CA GLU A 261 26.76 19.58 21.29
C GLU A 261 26.90 18.19 21.93
N VAL A 262 26.92 18.11 23.27
CA VAL A 262 27.10 16.85 24.01
C VAL A 262 25.95 16.62 24.98
N ARG A 263 25.53 15.34 25.12
CA ARG A 263 24.42 14.91 26.00
C ARG A 263 24.59 15.37 27.45
N ASP A 264 25.79 15.21 28.02
CA ASP A 264 26.15 15.68 29.35
C ASP A 264 27.61 16.18 29.35
N ALA A 265 27.76 17.50 29.40
CA ALA A 265 29.07 18.15 29.44
C ALA A 265 29.83 17.92 30.75
N LYS A 266 29.14 17.62 31.87
CA LYS A 266 29.79 17.30 33.14
C LYS A 266 30.38 15.89 33.05
N TYR A 267 29.57 14.89 32.69
CA TYR A 267 30.01 13.51 32.50
C TYR A 267 31.19 13.40 31.52
N VAL A 268 31.13 14.11 30.39
CA VAL A 268 32.22 14.16 29.39
C VAL A 268 33.50 14.76 29.96
N ASN A 269 33.42 15.78 30.83
CA ASN A 269 34.61 16.35 31.47
C ASN A 269 35.18 15.47 32.60
N GLU A 270 34.32 14.76 33.33
CA GLU A 270 34.74 13.84 34.41
C GLU A 270 35.33 12.53 33.87
N THR A 271 34.79 11.98 32.78
CA THR A 271 35.23 10.67 32.22
C THR A 271 36.28 10.80 31.12
N LEU A 272 36.16 11.80 30.23
CA LEU A 272 37.08 12.01 29.10
C LEU A 272 38.05 13.17 29.33
N GLY A 273 38.20 13.61 30.60
CA GLY A 273 39.07 14.71 31.02
C GLY A 273 40.55 14.56 30.64
N TYR A 274 41.01 13.34 30.37
CA TYR A 274 42.36 13.04 29.86
C TYR A 274 42.58 13.50 28.41
N ILE A 275 41.51 13.70 27.62
CA ILE A 275 41.60 14.30 26.28
C ILE A 275 41.80 15.80 26.46
N GLY A 276 43.04 16.27 26.26
CA GLY A 276 43.41 17.67 26.53
C GLY A 276 42.75 18.71 25.61
N ASN A 277 42.50 18.37 24.35
CA ASN A 277 41.77 19.24 23.42
C ASN A 277 40.26 19.18 23.73
N PHE A 278 39.66 20.33 24.06
CA PHE A 278 38.26 20.44 24.49
C PHE A 278 37.24 20.04 23.40
N ASN A 279 37.46 20.41 22.14
CA ASN A 279 36.54 20.07 21.06
C ASN A 279 36.66 18.59 20.66
N ARG A 280 37.88 18.04 20.66
CA ARG A 280 38.12 16.58 20.54
C ARG A 280 37.46 15.79 21.69
N ARG A 281 37.46 16.35 22.92
CA ARG A 281 36.75 15.76 24.07
C ARG A 281 35.24 15.78 23.88
N LYS A 282 34.67 16.88 23.37
CA LYS A 282 33.24 16.94 23.02
C LYS A 282 32.88 15.91 21.94
N PHE A 283 33.65 15.83 20.86
CA PHE A 283 33.51 14.78 19.83
C PHE A 283 33.53 13.36 20.42
N ALA A 284 34.50 13.07 21.28
CA ALA A 284 34.60 11.77 21.96
C ALA A 284 33.37 11.45 22.83
N GLY A 285 32.77 12.47 23.47
CA GLY A 285 31.50 12.35 24.18
C GLY A 285 30.33 11.99 23.26
N VAL A 286 30.26 12.56 22.06
CA VAL A 286 29.25 12.22 21.04
C VAL A 286 29.44 10.79 20.52
N VAL A 287 30.69 10.36 20.26
CA VAL A 287 30.99 8.98 19.88
C VAL A 287 30.64 7.98 21.00
N THR A 288 30.87 8.35 22.27
CA THR A 288 30.48 7.52 23.43
C THR A 288 28.97 7.34 23.49
N ALA A 289 28.18 8.40 23.29
CA ALA A 289 26.72 8.30 23.23
C ALA A 289 26.23 7.41 22.05
N MET A 290 26.94 7.41 20.92
CA MET A 290 26.65 6.50 19.80
C MET A 290 27.01 5.04 20.11
N ASP A 291 28.11 4.78 20.81
CA ASP A 291 28.45 3.42 21.26
C ASP A 291 27.40 2.88 22.25
N GLU A 292 26.91 3.72 23.16
CA GLU A 292 25.79 3.40 24.04
C GLU A 292 24.49 3.12 23.28
N SER A 293 24.14 3.92 22.26
CA SER A 293 23.01 3.68 21.34
C SER A 293 23.10 2.29 20.71
N ILE A 294 24.29 1.90 20.24
CA ILE A 294 24.52 0.58 19.65
C ILE A 294 24.35 -0.53 20.69
N GLY A 295 24.84 -0.32 21.91
CA GLY A 295 24.60 -1.22 23.04
C GLY A 295 23.12 -1.36 23.43
N ARG A 296 22.35 -0.27 23.37
CA ARG A 296 20.88 -0.24 23.54
C ARG A 296 20.18 -1.10 22.49
N VAL A 297 20.46 -0.84 21.22
CA VAL A 297 19.87 -1.55 20.07
C VAL A 297 20.15 -3.06 20.11
N VAL A 298 21.39 -3.47 20.37
CA VAL A 298 21.73 -4.90 20.45
C VAL A 298 21.08 -5.57 21.67
N ARG A 299 20.96 -4.86 22.80
CA ARG A 299 20.24 -5.36 23.98
C ARG A 299 18.76 -5.59 23.66
N ALA A 300 18.09 -4.65 22.98
CA ALA A 300 16.69 -4.79 22.57
C ALA A 300 16.48 -5.98 21.62
N LEU A 301 17.36 -6.18 20.64
CA LEU A 301 17.32 -7.35 19.74
C LEU A 301 17.46 -8.67 20.52
N ASN A 302 18.24 -8.68 21.60
CA ASN A 302 18.38 -9.86 22.46
C ASN A 302 17.13 -10.07 23.34
N GLN A 303 16.58 -9.01 23.92
CA GLN A 303 15.35 -9.05 24.73
C GLN A 303 14.12 -9.49 23.91
N ALA A 304 14.05 -9.08 22.64
CA ALA A 304 13.03 -9.53 21.69
C ALA A 304 13.29 -10.96 21.15
N ASN A 305 14.42 -11.62 21.47
CA ASN A 305 14.87 -12.88 20.88
C ASN A 305 15.10 -12.82 19.35
N MET A 306 15.29 -11.62 18.80
CA MET A 306 15.52 -11.37 17.37
C MET A 306 17.00 -11.45 16.96
N LEU A 307 17.92 -11.32 17.91
CA LEU A 307 19.37 -11.27 17.64
C LEU A 307 19.91 -12.54 16.97
N GLU A 308 19.36 -13.71 17.30
CA GLU A 308 19.77 -15.01 16.74
C GLU A 308 19.64 -15.11 15.21
N ASN A 309 18.68 -14.38 14.62
CA ASN A 309 18.48 -14.30 13.16
C ASN A 309 18.59 -12.84 12.68
N SER A 310 19.58 -12.10 13.17
CA SER A 310 19.86 -10.72 12.75
C SER A 310 21.18 -10.58 11.98
N ILE A 311 21.21 -9.63 11.05
CA ILE A 311 22.41 -9.12 10.38
C ILE A 311 22.55 -7.65 10.80
N ILE A 312 23.64 -7.31 11.48
CA ILE A 312 23.93 -5.96 11.96
C ILE A 312 25.16 -5.44 11.21
N VAL A 313 24.97 -4.41 10.38
CA VAL A 313 26.03 -3.67 9.70
C VAL A 313 26.29 -2.38 10.47
N PHE A 314 27.54 -2.09 10.81
CA PHE A 314 27.97 -0.79 11.30
C PHE A 314 28.98 -0.18 10.31
N MET A 315 28.78 1.09 9.94
CA MET A 315 29.69 1.82 9.05
C MET A 315 29.60 3.34 9.25
N SER A 316 30.65 4.08 8.86
CA SER A 316 30.55 5.51 8.54
C SER A 316 30.13 5.72 7.09
N ASP A 317 29.53 6.86 6.75
CA ASP A 317 29.23 7.25 5.37
C ASP A 317 30.38 8.01 4.68
N ASN A 318 31.22 8.74 5.40
CA ASN A 318 32.51 9.28 4.95
C ASN A 318 33.53 9.29 6.11
N GLY A 319 34.79 9.66 5.82
CA GLY A 319 35.78 9.93 6.87
C GLY A 319 35.41 11.13 7.74
N ALA A 320 36.16 11.35 8.82
CA ALA A 320 35.94 12.52 9.68
C ALA A 320 36.21 13.84 8.95
N GLN A 321 35.59 14.93 9.42
CA GLN A 321 35.83 16.31 9.00
C GLN A 321 36.65 17.02 10.09
N THR A 322 37.93 16.67 10.22
CA THR A 322 38.74 17.10 11.37
C THR A 322 38.90 18.61 11.52
N GLU A 323 39.02 19.35 10.41
CA GLU A 323 39.34 20.79 10.37
C GLU A 323 38.57 21.51 9.24
N GLY A 324 38.20 22.78 9.47
CA GLY A 324 37.60 23.67 8.47
C GLY A 324 36.07 23.72 8.48
N LEU A 325 35.44 23.72 7.30
CA LEU A 325 33.98 23.90 7.19
C LEU A 325 33.26 22.74 7.90
N LEU A 326 32.38 23.07 8.85
CA LEU A 326 31.64 22.08 9.66
C LEU A 326 32.57 21.05 10.33
N GLU A 327 33.73 21.50 10.84
CA GLU A 327 34.69 20.64 11.54
C GLU A 327 34.09 19.91 12.75
N ASN A 328 34.35 18.61 12.87
CA ASN A 328 33.88 17.80 13.99
C ASN A 328 35.01 17.33 14.92
N TYR A 329 36.28 17.64 14.62
CA TYR A 329 37.45 17.17 15.40
C TYR A 329 37.58 15.64 15.46
N GLY A 330 36.95 14.90 14.52
CA GLY A 330 37.21 13.48 14.29
C GLY A 330 38.64 13.21 13.80
N SER A 331 39.07 11.94 13.74
CA SER A 331 40.44 11.58 13.36
C SER A 331 40.49 10.46 12.33
N ASN A 332 41.19 10.72 11.22
CA ASN A 332 41.43 9.74 10.17
C ASN A 332 42.84 9.12 10.28
N TYR A 333 43.66 9.56 11.24
CA TYR A 333 45.03 9.09 11.43
C TYR A 333 45.10 7.55 11.56
N PRO A 334 46.08 6.86 10.96
CA PRO A 334 47.20 7.39 10.21
C PRO A 334 46.94 7.45 8.69
N LEU A 335 45.67 7.35 8.26
CA LEU A 335 45.31 7.56 6.86
C LEU A 335 45.44 9.04 6.49
N ARG A 336 45.58 9.29 5.20
CA ARG A 336 45.79 10.62 4.65
C ARG A 336 44.46 11.28 4.28
N GLY A 337 44.36 12.58 4.51
CA GLY A 337 43.20 13.40 4.19
C GLY A 337 42.01 13.23 5.13
N LEU A 338 40.91 13.91 4.79
CA LEU A 338 39.65 13.93 5.53
C LEU A 338 38.45 14.02 4.55
N LYS A 339 37.22 14.19 5.05
CA LYS A 339 36.00 14.39 4.23
C LYS A 339 36.22 15.42 3.10
N PHE A 340 35.43 15.34 2.03
CA PHE A 340 35.66 16.00 0.74
C PHE A 340 36.86 15.47 -0.08
N THR A 341 37.85 14.77 0.50
CA THR A 341 39.03 14.29 -0.26
C THR A 341 38.95 12.83 -0.71
N LEU A 342 39.62 12.51 -1.81
CA LEU A 342 39.76 11.15 -2.35
C LEU A 342 40.97 10.38 -1.79
N PHE A 343 41.68 10.93 -0.80
CA PHE A 343 42.71 10.22 -0.03
C PHE A 343 42.05 9.23 0.95
N GLU A 344 42.77 8.18 1.38
CA GLU A 344 42.20 7.05 2.15
C GLU A 344 41.39 7.51 3.38
N GLY A 345 41.82 8.56 4.08
CA GLY A 345 41.14 9.12 5.25
C GLY A 345 39.80 9.79 4.95
N GLY A 346 39.49 10.15 3.70
CA GLY A 346 38.18 10.67 3.31
C GLY A 346 37.18 9.59 2.87
N ILE A 347 37.67 8.48 2.29
CA ILE A 347 36.85 7.49 1.57
C ILE A 347 36.97 6.03 2.04
N ARG A 348 37.88 5.71 2.96
CA ARG A 348 38.00 4.36 3.53
C ARG A 348 37.16 4.29 4.80
N GLY A 349 35.90 3.92 4.65
CA GLY A 349 34.94 3.93 5.76
C GLY A 349 35.32 2.95 6.87
N THR A 350 35.27 3.41 8.12
CA THR A 350 35.21 2.52 9.29
C THR A 350 33.97 1.64 9.16
N ALA A 351 34.14 0.31 9.11
CA ALA A 351 33.01 -0.61 8.97
C ALA A 351 33.25 -2.02 9.57
N CYS A 352 32.20 -2.59 10.15
CA CYS A 352 32.15 -4.00 10.58
C CYS A 352 30.74 -4.59 10.36
N ILE A 353 30.64 -5.92 10.38
CA ILE A 353 29.36 -6.64 10.24
C ILE A 353 29.31 -7.84 11.18
N TYR A 354 28.23 -7.94 11.97
CA TYR A 354 27.92 -9.05 12.86
C TYR A 354 26.67 -9.79 12.38
N SER A 355 26.69 -11.12 12.48
CA SER A 355 25.49 -11.97 12.38
C SER A 355 25.83 -13.38 12.83
N PRO A 356 24.94 -14.09 13.56
CA PRO A 356 25.06 -15.53 13.81
C PRO A 356 25.13 -16.37 12.52
N LEU A 357 24.64 -15.84 11.40
CA LEU A 357 24.68 -16.51 10.08
C LEU A 357 26.08 -16.51 9.43
N ILE A 358 27.05 -15.76 9.97
CA ILE A 358 28.43 -15.76 9.50
C ILE A 358 29.16 -16.99 10.05
N LYS A 359 29.40 -17.98 9.20
CA LYS A 359 29.96 -19.29 9.58
C LYS A 359 31.38 -19.26 10.18
N ASN A 360 32.11 -18.16 10.02
CA ASN A 360 33.49 -18.00 10.49
C ASN A 360 33.65 -16.61 11.16
N PRO A 361 33.05 -16.40 12.35
CA PRO A 361 33.09 -15.10 13.03
C PRO A 361 34.51 -14.74 13.52
N SER A 362 34.66 -13.55 14.08
CA SER A 362 35.88 -13.08 14.73
C SER A 362 37.09 -13.05 13.78
N ARG A 363 36.97 -12.32 12.67
CA ARG A 363 38.07 -12.16 11.67
C ARG A 363 38.10 -10.78 11.00
N VAL A 364 39.30 -10.37 10.56
CA VAL A 364 39.53 -9.18 9.74
C VAL A 364 39.57 -9.58 8.27
N ILE A 365 38.79 -8.93 7.40
CA ILE A 365 38.75 -9.19 5.96
C ILE A 365 39.41 -8.03 5.19
N ASN A 366 40.50 -8.33 4.49
CA ASN A 366 41.22 -7.39 3.63
C ASN A 366 40.81 -7.54 2.14
N LYS A 367 39.50 -7.63 1.90
CA LYS A 367 38.86 -7.70 0.57
C LYS A 367 38.29 -6.35 0.21
N LEU A 368 38.26 -6.04 -1.09
CA LEU A 368 37.71 -4.78 -1.58
C LEU A 368 36.18 -4.84 -1.53
N ILE A 369 35.58 -3.99 -0.71
CA ILE A 369 34.12 -3.82 -0.58
C ILE A 369 33.83 -2.34 -0.76
N HIS A 370 32.76 -2.01 -1.48
CA HIS A 370 32.31 -0.63 -1.67
C HIS A 370 30.91 -0.43 -1.09
N ILE A 371 30.53 0.80 -0.74
CA ILE A 371 29.20 1.10 -0.20
C ILE A 371 28.05 0.73 -1.16
N THR A 372 28.29 0.72 -2.49
CA THR A 372 27.33 0.19 -3.47
C THR A 372 27.11 -1.33 -3.37
N ASP A 373 28.04 -2.10 -2.80
CA ASP A 373 27.90 -3.54 -2.62
C ASP A 373 26.78 -3.89 -1.63
N TRP A 374 26.38 -2.97 -0.76
CA TRP A 374 25.41 -3.26 0.31
C TRP A 374 24.02 -3.61 -0.20
N LEU A 375 23.50 -2.94 -1.24
CA LEU A 375 22.18 -3.27 -1.80
C LEU A 375 22.10 -4.73 -2.29
N PRO A 376 22.94 -5.21 -3.24
CA PRO A 376 22.90 -6.61 -3.66
C PRO A 376 23.33 -7.59 -2.57
N THR A 377 24.20 -7.18 -1.63
CA THR A 377 24.61 -8.01 -0.49
C THR A 377 23.46 -8.29 0.46
N LEU A 378 22.75 -7.25 0.90
CA LEU A 378 21.64 -7.37 1.85
C LEU A 378 20.40 -7.98 1.19
N TYR A 379 20.12 -7.65 -0.08
CA TYR A 379 19.02 -8.28 -0.83
C TYR A 379 19.26 -9.78 -1.05
N SER A 380 20.49 -10.20 -1.34
CA SER A 380 20.87 -11.63 -1.43
C SER A 380 20.80 -12.32 -0.06
N ALA A 381 21.25 -11.67 1.02
CA ALA A 381 21.15 -12.20 2.37
C ALA A 381 19.69 -12.37 2.86
N ALA A 382 18.78 -11.51 2.39
CA ALA A 382 17.34 -11.63 2.56
C ALA A 382 16.67 -12.75 1.71
N GLY A 383 17.44 -13.47 0.89
CA GLY A 383 16.92 -14.47 -0.03
C GLY A 383 16.16 -13.90 -1.23
N GLY A 384 16.48 -12.67 -1.65
CA GLY A 384 16.05 -12.10 -2.92
C GLY A 384 16.91 -12.59 -4.09
N ASN A 385 16.34 -12.62 -5.30
CA ASN A 385 17.07 -13.04 -6.50
C ASN A 385 17.77 -11.83 -7.12
N LEU A 386 19.08 -11.89 -7.35
CA LEU A 386 19.83 -10.74 -7.90
C LEU A 386 19.30 -10.26 -9.27
N ASN A 387 18.57 -11.10 -10.01
CA ASN A 387 17.89 -10.72 -11.25
C ASN A 387 16.66 -9.80 -11.04
N ASP A 388 16.17 -9.63 -9.80
CA ASP A 388 15.11 -8.68 -9.44
C ASP A 388 15.65 -7.23 -9.30
N LEU A 389 16.98 -7.08 -9.34
CA LEU A 389 17.69 -5.81 -9.35
C LEU A 389 17.95 -5.38 -10.81
N ARG A 390 18.21 -4.09 -11.02
CA ARG A 390 18.54 -3.56 -12.35
C ARG A 390 19.82 -4.19 -12.90
N GLU A 391 19.87 -4.42 -14.21
CA GLU A 391 21.08 -4.88 -14.93
C GLU A 391 22.25 -3.88 -14.86
N ASP A 392 21.97 -2.58 -14.61
CA ASP A 392 22.93 -1.49 -14.57
C ASP A 392 23.43 -1.13 -13.15
N LEU A 393 23.53 -2.14 -12.28
CA LEU A 393 24.01 -2.03 -10.90
C LEU A 393 25.55 -1.99 -10.84
N ASP A 394 26.12 -1.06 -10.06
CA ASP A 394 27.59 -0.99 -9.85
C ASP A 394 28.05 -1.81 -8.63
N GLY A 395 27.12 -2.15 -7.73
CA GLY A 395 27.32 -2.99 -6.56
C GLY A 395 27.52 -4.47 -6.90
N VAL A 396 28.33 -5.16 -6.10
CA VAL A 396 28.60 -6.59 -6.18
C VAL A 396 28.07 -7.28 -4.92
N GLU A 397 27.44 -8.45 -5.05
CA GLU A 397 27.03 -9.25 -3.87
C GLU A 397 28.27 -9.79 -3.14
N GLN A 398 28.45 -9.41 -1.88
CA GLN A 398 29.58 -9.76 -1.01
C GLN A 398 29.18 -10.66 0.17
N TRP A 399 27.92 -11.08 0.31
CA TRP A 399 27.46 -11.92 1.42
C TRP A 399 28.21 -13.26 1.48
N SER A 400 28.44 -13.85 0.31
CA SER A 400 29.29 -15.05 0.13
C SER A 400 30.79 -14.80 0.35
N THR A 401 31.26 -13.54 0.26
CA THR A 401 32.60 -13.10 0.65
C THR A 401 32.71 -12.95 2.18
N ILE A 402 31.66 -12.44 2.83
CA ILE A 402 31.61 -12.10 4.26
C ILE A 402 31.33 -13.34 5.14
N THR A 403 30.52 -14.28 4.69
CA THR A 403 30.15 -15.49 5.47
C THR A 403 31.23 -16.58 5.50
N SER A 404 32.12 -16.63 4.51
CA SER A 404 33.14 -17.69 4.34
C SER A 404 34.57 -17.16 4.48
N GLU A 405 35.44 -17.85 5.22
CA GLU A 405 36.88 -17.54 5.24
C GLU A 405 37.51 -17.73 3.84
N LYS A 406 37.04 -18.72 3.08
CA LYS A 406 37.45 -18.99 1.70
C LYS A 406 36.60 -18.23 0.67
N GLY A 407 35.99 -17.12 1.07
CA GLY A 407 35.20 -16.24 0.20
C GLY A 407 36.03 -15.77 -1.02
N LYS A 408 35.48 -15.96 -2.23
CA LYS A 408 36.16 -15.55 -3.47
C LYS A 408 36.25 -14.02 -3.55
N ASP A 409 37.37 -13.53 -4.07
CA ASP A 409 37.57 -12.11 -4.31
C ASP A 409 36.79 -11.68 -5.56
N LYS A 410 35.60 -11.09 -5.37
CA LYS A 410 34.69 -10.74 -6.47
C LYS A 410 35.00 -9.36 -7.06
N ARG A 411 35.12 -8.33 -6.22
CA ARG A 411 35.37 -6.95 -6.63
C ARG A 411 36.88 -6.71 -6.81
N LYS A 412 37.31 -6.59 -8.07
CA LYS A 412 38.72 -6.32 -8.44
C LYS A 412 39.01 -4.85 -8.75
N SER A 413 37.97 -4.04 -8.96
CA SER A 413 38.07 -2.61 -9.18
C SER A 413 36.87 -1.88 -8.59
N VAL A 414 37.05 -0.58 -8.32
CA VAL A 414 36.00 0.33 -7.88
C VAL A 414 36.31 1.74 -8.39
N LEU A 415 35.27 2.47 -8.81
CA LEU A 415 35.34 3.91 -9.00
C LEU A 415 35.08 4.57 -7.64
N LEU A 416 36.01 5.43 -7.19
CA LEU A 416 35.96 6.03 -5.86
C LEU A 416 35.22 7.37 -5.87
N ASN A 417 35.45 8.21 -6.89
CA ASN A 417 34.48 9.19 -7.37
C ASN A 417 34.89 9.73 -8.75
N ILE A 418 33.97 10.43 -9.40
CA ILE A 418 34.28 11.51 -10.35
C ILE A 418 33.45 12.70 -9.91
N ASP A 419 34.07 13.86 -9.72
CA ASP A 419 33.40 15.14 -9.56
C ASP A 419 33.94 16.11 -10.62
N GLU A 420 33.12 16.37 -11.63
CA GLU A 420 33.46 17.22 -12.76
C GLU A 420 33.51 18.72 -12.42
N VAL A 421 32.99 19.14 -11.26
CA VAL A 421 32.97 20.54 -10.82
C VAL A 421 34.27 20.90 -10.10
N SER A 422 34.79 20.01 -9.25
CA SER A 422 36.15 20.12 -8.70
C SER A 422 37.24 19.61 -9.64
N ASN A 423 36.86 18.93 -10.74
CA ASN A 423 37.76 18.22 -11.66
C ASN A 423 38.59 17.12 -10.95
N THR A 424 38.03 16.51 -9.90
CA THR A 424 38.65 15.41 -9.16
C THR A 424 38.12 14.05 -9.64
N SER A 425 38.97 13.04 -9.73
CA SER A 425 38.52 11.66 -9.95
C SER A 425 39.50 10.65 -9.38
N ALA A 426 38.99 9.50 -8.91
CA ALA A 426 39.83 8.42 -8.40
C ALA A 426 39.22 7.04 -8.64
N ALA A 427 40.09 6.05 -8.82
CA ALA A 427 39.72 4.65 -8.91
C ALA A 427 40.79 3.76 -8.29
N LEU A 428 40.36 2.60 -7.79
CA LEU A 428 41.18 1.62 -7.10
C LEU A 428 41.05 0.28 -7.81
N MET A 429 42.15 -0.21 -8.38
CA MET A 429 42.20 -1.48 -9.12
C MET A 429 43.22 -2.44 -8.49
N LYS A 430 42.73 -3.60 -8.04
CA LYS A 430 43.46 -4.65 -7.33
C LYS A 430 44.09 -4.09 -6.03
N ARG A 431 45.30 -3.54 -6.14
CA ARG A 431 46.12 -2.93 -5.07
C ARG A 431 46.49 -1.47 -5.32
N TYR A 432 46.35 -0.99 -6.57
CA TYR A 432 46.80 0.32 -7.00
C TYR A 432 45.63 1.30 -7.04
N LYS A 433 45.83 2.49 -6.46
CA LYS A 433 44.87 3.59 -6.46
C LYS A 433 45.43 4.73 -7.30
N LEU A 434 44.67 5.19 -8.28
CA LEU A 434 44.96 6.41 -9.03
C LEU A 434 44.07 7.53 -8.51
N ILE A 435 44.65 8.70 -8.24
CA ILE A 435 43.93 9.96 -7.98
C ILE A 435 44.35 10.97 -9.05
N LYS A 436 43.36 11.64 -9.66
CA LYS A 436 43.48 12.72 -10.64
C LYS A 436 42.97 14.02 -10.03
N GLY A 437 43.71 15.12 -10.25
CA GLY A 437 43.27 16.49 -9.95
C GLY A 437 43.06 16.80 -8.47
N ALA A 438 43.78 16.13 -7.55
CA ALA A 438 43.51 16.27 -6.11
C ALA A 438 43.71 17.72 -5.63
N THR A 439 42.70 18.28 -4.95
CA THR A 439 42.84 19.55 -4.24
C THR A 439 43.91 19.43 -3.16
N ALA A 440 44.84 20.39 -3.12
CA ALA A 440 45.85 20.45 -2.05
C ALA A 440 45.24 20.84 -0.69
N LEU A 441 44.05 21.46 -0.69
CA LEU A 441 43.22 21.63 0.50
C LEU A 441 42.87 20.25 1.06
N TYR A 442 43.04 20.08 2.37
CA TYR A 442 42.80 18.82 3.10
C TYR A 442 43.67 17.62 2.66
N GLY A 443 44.80 17.86 1.98
CA GLY A 443 45.71 16.83 1.48
C GLY A 443 46.82 16.35 2.43
N ASP A 444 46.76 16.68 3.73
CA ASP A 444 47.72 16.30 4.78
C ASP A 444 47.20 15.12 5.66
N TYR A 445 47.77 14.89 6.84
CA TYR A 445 47.30 13.88 7.81
C TYR A 445 46.67 14.57 9.03
N TYR A 446 45.43 14.22 9.35
CA TYR A 446 44.61 14.97 10.31
C TYR A 446 44.14 14.16 11.51
N GLY A 447 44.07 14.83 12.65
CA GLY A 447 43.53 14.31 13.90
C GLY A 447 44.57 13.64 14.79
N ASP A 448 44.14 13.23 15.98
CA ASP A 448 45.00 12.59 16.96
C ASP A 448 45.38 11.17 16.52
N SER A 449 46.64 10.79 16.77
CA SER A 449 47.17 9.43 16.62
C SER A 449 46.47 8.37 17.47
N GLY A 450 45.81 8.79 18.57
CA GLY A 450 45.16 7.90 19.53
C GLY A 450 46.13 7.04 20.36
N ALA A 451 47.45 7.30 20.26
CA ALA A 451 48.52 6.45 20.76
C ALA A 451 49.40 7.12 21.84
N ASP A 452 48.98 8.27 22.38
CA ASP A 452 49.69 8.92 23.48
C ASP A 452 49.61 8.09 24.78
N LYS A 453 50.69 8.13 25.58
CA LYS A 453 50.81 7.36 26.84
C LYS A 453 49.95 7.91 27.98
N SER A 454 49.40 9.11 27.84
CA SER A 454 48.43 9.69 28.78
C SER A 454 47.01 9.13 28.61
N TYR A 455 46.73 8.42 27.52
CA TYR A 455 45.42 7.81 27.28
C TYR A 455 45.28 6.47 28.02
N PRO A 456 44.07 6.14 28.53
CA PRO A 456 43.85 4.90 29.27
C PRO A 456 44.29 3.64 28.52
N GLU A 457 44.71 2.61 29.25
CA GLU A 457 44.99 1.31 28.63
C GLU A 457 43.72 0.64 28.09
N TYR A 458 43.88 -0.10 27.00
CA TYR A 458 42.77 -0.68 26.27
C TYR A 458 42.08 -1.82 27.04
N ASN A 459 40.93 -1.50 27.65
CA ASN A 459 40.23 -2.37 28.57
C ASN A 459 39.38 -3.45 27.86
N ILE A 460 39.99 -4.60 27.57
CA ILE A 460 39.32 -5.77 26.96
C ILE A 460 38.10 -6.25 27.78
N SER A 461 38.12 -6.09 29.11
CA SER A 461 37.00 -6.50 29.97
C SER A 461 35.74 -5.67 29.70
N SER A 462 35.88 -4.39 29.35
CA SER A 462 34.74 -3.52 29.02
C SER A 462 33.98 -3.97 27.78
N ILE A 463 34.67 -4.61 26.83
CA ILE A 463 34.08 -5.13 25.58
C ILE A 463 33.24 -6.37 25.86
N LEU A 464 33.80 -7.31 26.63
CA LEU A 464 33.15 -8.59 26.96
C LEU A 464 31.92 -8.39 27.85
N HIS A 465 31.96 -7.41 28.76
CA HIS A 465 30.84 -7.04 29.65
C HIS A 465 30.01 -5.87 29.12
N SER A 466 30.25 -5.41 27.89
CA SER A 466 29.38 -4.40 27.25
C SER A 466 27.97 -4.96 27.03
N PRO A 467 26.93 -4.10 26.89
CA PRO A 467 25.60 -4.53 26.47
C PRO A 467 25.62 -5.43 25.22
N THR A 468 26.34 -5.03 24.16
CA THR A 468 26.52 -5.83 22.94
C THR A 468 27.25 -7.14 23.21
N GLY A 469 28.39 -7.09 23.90
CA GLY A 469 29.22 -8.27 24.18
C GLY A 469 28.48 -9.31 25.02
N SER A 470 27.75 -8.86 26.04
CA SER A 470 26.94 -9.70 26.92
C SER A 470 25.75 -10.33 26.18
N ALA A 471 25.05 -9.55 25.35
CA ALA A 471 23.96 -10.05 24.51
C ALA A 471 24.44 -11.14 23.54
N ILE A 472 25.49 -10.84 22.75
CA ILE A 472 26.06 -11.80 21.80
C ILE A 472 26.60 -13.05 22.52
N ALA A 473 27.26 -12.89 23.67
CA ALA A 473 27.75 -14.02 24.46
C ALA A 473 26.63 -14.89 25.06
N SER A 474 25.41 -14.37 25.21
CA SER A 474 24.27 -15.14 25.72
C SER A 474 23.69 -16.13 24.69
N ILE A 475 23.81 -15.84 23.39
CA ILE A 475 23.33 -16.70 22.29
C ILE A 475 24.48 -17.43 21.55
N SER A 476 25.73 -17.01 21.73
CA SER A 476 26.87 -17.53 20.97
C SER A 476 27.54 -18.74 21.62
N ASN A 477 27.45 -19.89 20.95
CA ASN A 477 28.29 -21.06 21.24
C ASN A 477 29.81 -20.78 21.06
N TYR A 478 30.19 -19.71 20.35
CA TYR A 478 31.58 -19.26 20.26
C TYR A 478 31.91 -18.27 21.37
N LYS A 479 32.82 -18.67 22.28
CA LYS A 479 33.38 -17.80 23.31
C LYS A 479 34.62 -17.07 22.80
N LEU A 480 34.50 -15.76 22.65
CA LEU A 480 35.60 -14.86 22.32
C LEU A 480 36.53 -14.69 23.54
N ASP A 481 37.85 -14.74 23.34
CA ASP A 481 38.86 -14.59 24.39
C ASP A 481 39.75 -13.34 24.21
N ALA A 482 40.44 -12.94 25.28
CA ALA A 482 41.26 -11.72 25.30
C ALA A 482 42.50 -11.78 24.38
N ASN A 483 43.08 -12.96 24.15
CA ASN A 483 44.18 -13.11 23.19
C ASN A 483 43.66 -12.96 21.76
N LYS A 484 42.48 -13.53 21.46
CA LYS A 484 41.80 -13.38 20.18
C LYS A 484 41.44 -11.92 19.89
N ILE A 485 40.87 -11.19 20.86
CA ILE A 485 40.62 -9.74 20.76
C ILE A 485 41.91 -8.98 20.46
N SER A 486 42.97 -9.22 21.23
CA SER A 486 44.28 -8.59 21.04
C SER A 486 44.87 -8.85 19.64
N GLN A 487 44.72 -10.08 19.12
CA GLN A 487 45.14 -10.44 17.76
C GLN A 487 44.29 -9.76 16.68
N LEU A 488 42.98 -9.58 16.89
CA LEU A 488 42.10 -8.91 15.94
C LEU A 488 42.39 -7.40 15.89
N ARG A 489 42.51 -6.73 17.03
CA ARG A 489 42.92 -5.31 17.12
C ARG A 489 44.23 -5.06 16.39
N LYS A 490 45.25 -5.89 16.65
CA LYS A 490 46.56 -5.80 15.99
C LYS A 490 46.52 -6.09 14.46
N LYS A 491 45.50 -6.80 13.97
CA LYS A 491 45.27 -7.02 12.52
C LYS A 491 44.41 -5.93 11.87
N ALA A 492 43.62 -5.21 12.66
CA ALA A 492 42.78 -4.11 12.22
C ALA A 492 43.51 -2.76 12.21
N MET A 493 44.56 -2.62 13.01
CA MET A 493 45.44 -1.45 13.00
C MET A 493 46.15 -1.25 11.67
N VAL A 494 46.06 -0.03 11.11
CA VAL A 494 46.87 0.41 9.97
C VAL A 494 48.22 0.88 10.48
N VAL A 495 49.31 0.43 9.84
CA VAL A 495 50.68 0.81 10.19
C VAL A 495 51.35 1.41 8.96
N CYS A 496 51.70 2.69 9.04
CA CYS A 496 52.44 3.39 8.00
C CYS A 496 53.95 3.14 8.11
N LYS A 497 54.67 3.42 7.03
CA LYS A 497 56.12 3.67 7.08
C LYS A 497 56.36 4.99 7.82
N ASN A 498 57.56 5.19 8.36
CA ASN A 498 57.95 6.52 8.85
C ASN A 498 58.27 7.42 7.63
N PHE A 499 57.74 8.64 7.58
CA PHE A 499 57.91 9.57 6.47
C PHE A 499 58.08 11.01 6.98
N THR A 500 58.86 11.82 6.25
CA THR A 500 59.06 13.25 6.51
C THR A 500 58.61 14.14 5.35
N SER A 501 58.24 13.54 4.22
CA SER A 501 57.70 14.20 3.04
C SER A 501 56.77 13.23 2.30
N TYR A 502 55.81 13.77 1.55
CA TYR A 502 54.80 13.02 0.81
C TYR A 502 54.34 13.84 -0.42
N PRO A 503 53.82 13.22 -1.49
CA PRO A 503 53.49 13.89 -2.75
C PRO A 503 52.23 14.75 -2.65
N LYS A 504 52.20 15.94 -3.27
CA LYS A 504 51.04 16.86 -3.23
C LYS A 504 49.94 16.58 -4.29
N CYS A 505 50.20 15.74 -5.29
CA CYS A 505 49.19 15.11 -6.16
C CYS A 505 48.29 16.02 -7.02
N PHE A 506 48.81 17.16 -7.48
CA PHE A 506 48.06 18.13 -8.31
C PHE A 506 47.56 17.59 -9.66
N ASP A 507 48.30 16.69 -10.32
CA ASP A 507 47.91 16.08 -11.61
C ASP A 507 47.48 14.62 -11.41
N LYS A 508 48.42 13.67 -11.42
CA LYS A 508 48.16 12.24 -11.16
C LYS A 508 49.08 11.71 -10.06
N CYS A 509 48.51 10.94 -9.13
CA CYS A 509 49.26 10.15 -8.13
C CYS A 509 48.79 8.69 -8.15
N LEU A 510 49.74 7.76 -8.13
CA LEU A 510 49.50 6.31 -8.09
C LEU A 510 50.07 5.71 -6.81
N PHE A 511 49.20 5.18 -5.94
CA PHE A 511 49.58 4.58 -4.65
C PHE A 511 49.38 3.06 -4.63
N ASP A 512 50.24 2.34 -3.92
CA ASP A 512 50.09 0.91 -3.63
C ASP A 512 49.51 0.71 -2.22
N ILE A 513 48.18 0.71 -2.11
CA ILE A 513 47.44 0.69 -0.84
C ILE A 513 47.69 -0.58 0.01
N TYR A 514 48.33 -1.63 -0.56
CA TYR A 514 48.75 -2.81 0.20
C TYR A 514 50.09 -2.68 0.92
N THR A 515 51.00 -1.80 0.47
CA THR A 515 52.30 -1.55 1.16
C THR A 515 52.48 -0.10 1.59
N ASP A 516 51.62 0.79 1.13
CA ASP A 516 51.52 2.20 1.49
C ASP A 516 50.04 2.58 1.65
N PRO A 517 49.33 2.04 2.66
CA PRO A 517 47.93 2.36 2.95
C PRO A 517 47.72 3.82 3.42
N CYS A 518 48.79 4.60 3.47
CA CYS A 518 48.82 5.98 3.97
C CYS A 518 49.24 6.98 2.89
N GLU A 519 49.44 6.56 1.63
CA GLU A 519 49.62 7.45 0.47
C GLU A 519 50.82 8.41 0.59
N THR A 520 51.93 7.85 1.09
CA THR A 520 53.22 8.52 1.34
C THR A 520 54.11 8.58 0.10
N THR A 521 53.99 7.61 -0.81
CA THR A 521 54.91 7.40 -1.94
C THR A 521 54.15 7.32 -3.25
N ASP A 522 54.29 8.35 -4.10
CA ASP A 522 53.77 8.29 -5.47
C ASP A 522 54.62 7.35 -6.34
N LEU A 523 53.95 6.53 -7.14
CA LEU A 523 54.52 5.54 -8.05
C LEU A 523 54.15 5.82 -9.52
N SER A 524 53.51 6.95 -9.83
CA SER A 524 53.02 7.32 -11.17
C SER A 524 54.08 7.17 -12.25
N SER A 525 55.20 7.90 -12.11
CA SER A 525 56.38 7.88 -12.97
C SER A 525 57.10 6.52 -13.03
N LYS A 526 56.82 5.62 -12.08
CA LYS A 526 57.43 4.28 -12.00
C LYS A 526 56.60 3.21 -12.73
N TYR A 527 55.28 3.39 -12.78
CA TYR A 527 54.35 2.46 -13.41
C TYR A 527 53.33 3.16 -14.32
N PRO A 528 53.78 3.90 -15.37
CA PRO A 528 52.89 4.64 -16.26
C PRO A 528 51.80 3.76 -16.90
N TYR A 529 52.13 2.53 -17.30
CA TYR A 529 51.14 1.56 -17.79
C TYR A 529 49.98 1.30 -16.80
N ILE A 530 50.23 1.34 -15.49
CA ILE A 530 49.19 1.15 -14.45
C ILE A 530 48.39 2.45 -14.24
N VAL A 531 49.03 3.62 -14.41
CA VAL A 531 48.30 4.89 -14.53
C VAL A 531 47.34 4.79 -15.72
N ASP A 532 47.80 4.40 -16.90
CA ASP A 532 46.99 4.30 -18.11
C ASP A 532 45.87 3.23 -18.00
N GLU A 533 46.13 2.07 -17.37
CA GLU A 533 45.11 1.02 -17.11
C GLU A 533 43.96 1.56 -16.24
N ILE A 534 44.28 2.32 -15.18
CA ILE A 534 43.27 2.84 -14.25
C ILE A 534 42.62 4.12 -14.79
N ASP A 535 43.37 4.97 -15.49
CA ASP A 535 42.84 6.17 -16.15
C ASP A 535 41.82 5.78 -17.22
N SER A 536 42.15 4.81 -18.08
CA SER A 536 41.21 4.26 -19.06
C SER A 536 39.97 3.61 -18.43
N TYR A 537 40.06 3.11 -17.20
CA TYR A 537 38.90 2.65 -16.43
C TYR A 537 38.03 3.82 -15.93
N ILE A 538 38.61 4.94 -15.51
CA ILE A 538 37.86 6.16 -15.16
C ILE A 538 37.18 6.77 -16.41
N GLU A 539 37.89 6.84 -17.54
CA GLU A 539 37.38 7.33 -18.83
C GLU A 539 36.22 6.50 -19.42
N GLN A 540 35.96 5.30 -18.89
CA GLN A 540 34.74 4.55 -19.21
C GLN A 540 33.51 5.08 -18.45
N TYR A 541 33.68 5.63 -17.26
CA TYR A 541 32.58 6.14 -16.43
C TYR A 541 32.17 7.58 -16.76
N TYR A 542 33.07 8.42 -17.28
CA TYR A 542 32.70 9.72 -17.84
C TYR A 542 31.61 9.62 -18.94
N LYS A 543 31.51 8.48 -19.63
CA LYS A 543 30.49 8.20 -20.66
C LYS A 543 29.08 7.93 -20.10
N VAL A 544 28.96 7.71 -18.80
CA VAL A 544 27.69 7.48 -18.08
C VAL A 544 27.49 8.49 -16.93
N LEU A 545 28.31 9.55 -16.90
CA LEU A 545 28.19 10.64 -15.96
C LEU A 545 27.02 11.54 -16.37
N ILE A 546 26.08 11.71 -15.44
CA ILE A 546 25.04 12.73 -15.49
C ILE A 546 25.60 13.94 -14.75
N HIS A 547 25.59 15.10 -15.41
CA HIS A 547 26.15 16.33 -14.84
C HIS A 547 25.40 16.78 -13.59
N GLN A 548 26.14 17.33 -12.64
CA GLN A 548 25.60 17.91 -11.41
C GLN A 548 24.71 19.12 -11.74
N THR A 549 23.50 19.11 -11.20
CA THR A 549 22.60 20.25 -11.21
C THR A 549 22.83 21.07 -9.94
N ASN A 550 23.71 22.06 -10.02
CA ASN A 550 23.91 23.06 -8.96
C ASN A 550 22.71 24.01 -8.89
N VAL A 551 21.66 23.56 -8.22
CA VAL A 551 20.46 24.35 -7.93
C VAL A 551 20.73 25.19 -6.67
N SER A 552 20.48 26.49 -6.70
CA SER A 552 20.46 27.31 -5.49
C SER A 552 19.23 26.98 -4.64
N PRO A 553 19.29 27.08 -3.29
CA PRO A 553 18.09 26.96 -2.45
C PRO A 553 16.95 27.82 -2.97
N ASP A 554 15.78 27.20 -3.14
CA ASP A 554 14.58 27.85 -3.63
C ASP A 554 13.96 28.67 -2.49
N PRO A 555 13.77 30.00 -2.62
CA PRO A 555 13.15 30.80 -1.57
C PRO A 555 11.74 30.33 -1.17
N ALA A 556 11.02 29.63 -2.05
CA ALA A 556 9.73 29.03 -1.72
C ALA A 556 9.83 27.89 -0.68
N SER A 557 11.03 27.36 -0.42
CA SER A 557 11.31 26.33 0.59
C SER A 557 11.46 26.85 2.02
N TYR A 558 11.70 28.17 2.18
CA TYR A 558 12.21 28.71 3.43
C TYR A 558 11.22 28.50 4.59
N PRO A 559 11.73 28.15 5.80
CA PRO A 559 10.92 27.65 6.91
C PRO A 559 9.84 28.64 7.40
N GLU A 560 9.98 29.94 7.15
CA GLU A 560 8.98 30.96 7.41
C GLU A 560 7.66 30.72 6.64
N HIS A 561 7.71 30.04 5.49
CA HIS A 561 6.53 29.64 4.73
C HIS A 561 5.82 28.40 5.31
N PHE A 562 6.46 27.68 6.23
CA PHE A 562 6.01 26.41 6.81
C PHE A 562 6.08 26.41 8.35
N ASN A 563 5.76 27.55 8.99
CA ASN A 563 5.71 27.69 10.45
C ASN A 563 7.05 27.31 11.14
N GLY A 564 8.17 27.83 10.64
CA GLY A 564 9.50 27.63 11.22
C GLY A 564 10.07 26.23 10.99
N THR A 565 9.69 25.56 9.90
CA THR A 565 9.99 24.14 9.64
C THR A 565 10.43 23.90 8.20
N TRP A 566 11.43 23.06 7.96
CA TRP A 566 11.82 22.63 6.62
C TRP A 566 10.89 21.50 6.12
N MET A 567 9.98 21.82 5.21
CA MET A 567 8.97 20.89 4.65
C MET A 567 9.09 20.79 3.13
N PRO A 568 8.56 19.73 2.48
CA PRO A 568 8.37 19.71 1.04
C PRO A 568 7.54 20.91 0.58
N TRP A 569 8.06 21.69 -0.37
CA TRP A 569 7.52 22.99 -0.75
C TRP A 569 7.01 23.04 -2.19
N VAL A 570 7.61 22.24 -3.08
CA VAL A 570 7.12 22.07 -4.44
C VAL A 570 5.85 21.22 -4.34
N LYS A 571 4.70 21.86 -4.55
CA LYS A 571 3.44 21.14 -4.70
C LYS A 571 3.47 20.40 -6.02
N SER A 572 3.11 19.12 -5.99
CA SER A 572 2.97 18.34 -7.21
C SER A 572 1.99 19.01 -8.18
N SER A 573 2.32 18.98 -9.47
CA SER A 573 1.33 19.13 -10.53
C SER A 573 0.34 17.95 -10.42
N GLU A 574 -0.77 18.14 -9.72
CA GLU A 574 -1.80 17.09 -9.52
C GLU A 574 -2.34 16.55 -10.86
N ASN A 575 -2.16 17.30 -11.95
CA ASN A 575 -2.44 16.92 -13.33
C ASN A 575 -1.49 15.85 -13.94
N GLU A 576 -0.34 15.50 -13.31
CA GLU A 576 0.61 14.52 -13.86
C GLU A 576 0.79 13.27 -12.98
N ILE A 577 0.80 13.41 -11.65
CA ILE A 577 1.12 12.28 -10.75
C ILE A 577 -0.09 11.37 -10.49
N LEU A 578 -1.31 11.93 -10.44
CA LEU A 578 -2.56 11.15 -10.33
C LEU A 578 -2.91 10.35 -11.59
N THR A 579 -2.16 10.52 -12.68
CA THR A 579 -2.37 9.78 -13.95
C THR A 579 -1.57 8.48 -14.09
N GLU A 580 -0.39 8.34 -13.46
CA GLU A 580 0.50 7.20 -13.77
C GLU A 580 0.44 6.00 -12.80
N ILE A 581 0.07 6.20 -11.52
CA ILE A 581 0.28 5.16 -10.49
C ILE A 581 -0.90 4.17 -10.31
N THR A 582 -2.14 4.52 -10.70
CA THR A 582 -3.34 3.71 -10.36
C THR A 582 -4.11 3.10 -11.53
N VAL A 583 -3.68 3.22 -12.80
CA VAL A 583 -4.39 2.55 -13.92
C VAL A 583 -3.50 1.87 -14.98
N GLN A 584 -2.23 2.25 -15.12
CA GLN A 584 -1.37 1.78 -16.23
C GLN A 584 -1.25 0.24 -16.30
N ASN A 585 -1.08 -0.43 -15.16
CA ASN A 585 -0.87 -1.88 -15.09
C ASN A 585 -2.10 -2.77 -15.39
N TRP A 586 -3.29 -2.18 -15.53
CA TRP A 586 -4.50 -2.92 -15.95
C TRP A 586 -4.81 -2.80 -17.45
N TYR A 587 -4.32 -1.74 -18.12
CA TYR A 587 -4.62 -1.52 -19.54
C TYR A 587 -3.80 -2.38 -20.50
N GLU A 588 -2.59 -2.80 -20.14
CA GLU A 588 -1.77 -3.65 -21.02
C GLU A 588 -2.06 -5.15 -20.86
N THR A 589 -2.48 -5.60 -19.68
CA THR A 589 -2.60 -7.03 -19.34
C THR A 589 -3.88 -7.69 -19.85
N PHE A 590 -5.03 -7.00 -19.81
CA PHE A 590 -6.31 -7.61 -20.21
C PHE A 590 -6.53 -7.66 -21.75
N PRO A 591 -6.34 -6.57 -22.51
CA PRO A 591 -6.52 -6.57 -23.96
C PRO A 591 -5.49 -7.46 -24.68
N SER A 592 -4.25 -7.53 -24.18
CA SER A 592 -3.21 -8.39 -24.75
C SER A 592 -3.54 -9.87 -24.59
N LEU A 593 -4.09 -10.29 -23.44
CA LEU A 593 -4.55 -11.67 -23.23
C LEU A 593 -5.66 -12.03 -24.23
N PHE A 594 -6.64 -11.14 -24.41
CA PHE A 594 -7.78 -11.33 -25.31
C PHE A 594 -7.35 -11.37 -26.79
N LEU A 595 -6.45 -10.48 -27.20
CA LEU A 595 -5.86 -10.44 -28.55
C LEU A 595 -4.92 -11.62 -28.82
N CYS A 596 -4.22 -12.14 -27.81
CA CYS A 596 -3.37 -13.33 -27.93
C CYS A 596 -4.19 -14.64 -28.00
N LEU A 597 -5.37 -14.66 -27.37
CA LEU A 597 -6.32 -15.79 -27.48
C LEU A 597 -7.08 -15.81 -28.82
N LEU A 598 -7.37 -14.65 -29.43
CA LEU A 598 -8.10 -14.53 -30.70
C LEU A 598 -7.58 -15.43 -31.84
N PRO A 599 -6.26 -15.55 -32.12
CA PRO A 599 -5.70 -16.49 -33.08
C PRO A 599 -5.92 -17.97 -32.72
N ARG A 600 -5.86 -18.33 -31.43
CA ARG A 600 -6.13 -19.70 -30.96
C ARG A 600 -7.63 -20.02 -31.07
N MET A 601 -8.51 -19.09 -30.71
CA MET A 601 -9.95 -19.23 -30.92
C MET A 601 -10.31 -19.36 -32.40
N LYS A 602 -9.67 -18.60 -33.30
CA LYS A 602 -9.83 -18.76 -34.76
C LYS A 602 -9.61 -20.19 -35.24
N LYS A 603 -8.64 -20.93 -34.67
CA LYS A 603 -8.36 -22.34 -35.06
C LYS A 603 -9.34 -23.36 -34.47
N VAL A 604 -9.92 -23.11 -33.30
CA VAL A 604 -10.80 -24.06 -32.61
C VAL A 604 -12.29 -23.83 -32.90
N PHE A 605 -12.74 -22.58 -33.01
CA PHE A 605 -14.16 -22.22 -33.00
C PHE A 605 -14.80 -22.20 -34.41
N PHE A 606 -14.03 -21.88 -35.46
CA PHE A 606 -14.56 -21.73 -36.82
C PHE A 606 -15.06 -23.04 -37.47
N SER A 607 -14.73 -24.21 -36.90
CA SER A 607 -14.94 -25.53 -37.52
C SER A 607 -16.23 -26.24 -37.13
N ARG A 608 -16.91 -25.86 -36.04
CA ARG A 608 -17.99 -26.69 -35.43
C ARG A 608 -19.40 -26.10 -35.33
N SER A 609 -19.63 -24.80 -35.53
CA SER A 609 -20.98 -24.21 -35.49
C SER A 609 -21.22 -23.20 -36.61
N LYS A 610 -22.39 -23.30 -37.27
CA LYS A 610 -22.89 -22.26 -38.20
C LYS A 610 -23.45 -21.06 -37.44
N THR A 611 -24.17 -21.29 -36.34
CA THR A 611 -24.81 -20.25 -35.52
C THR A 611 -23.78 -19.27 -34.95
N PHE A 612 -22.66 -19.78 -34.43
CA PHE A 612 -21.59 -18.95 -33.85
C PHE A 612 -20.93 -18.02 -34.88
N ARG A 613 -20.94 -18.38 -36.17
CA ARG A 613 -20.47 -17.49 -37.24
C ARG A 613 -21.37 -16.27 -37.41
N VAL A 614 -22.67 -16.37 -37.12
CA VAL A 614 -23.62 -15.24 -37.14
C VAL A 614 -23.32 -14.28 -35.99
N THR A 615 -23.06 -14.80 -34.79
CA THR A 615 -22.67 -14.00 -33.62
C THR A 615 -21.35 -13.26 -33.85
N CYS A 616 -20.33 -13.95 -34.38
CA CYS A 616 -19.08 -13.30 -34.78
C CYS A 616 -19.25 -12.32 -35.96
N LEU A 617 -20.18 -12.57 -36.88
CA LEU A 617 -20.51 -11.63 -37.96
C LEU A 617 -21.18 -10.36 -37.41
N PHE A 618 -22.05 -10.46 -36.40
CA PHE A 618 -22.63 -9.29 -35.74
C PHE A 618 -21.57 -8.47 -35.00
N LEU A 619 -20.66 -9.13 -34.26
CA LEU A 619 -19.53 -8.47 -33.61
C LEU A 619 -18.63 -7.75 -34.65
N TYR A 620 -18.37 -8.41 -35.78
CA TYR A 620 -17.58 -7.86 -36.89
C TYR A 620 -18.30 -6.72 -37.63
N PHE A 621 -19.62 -6.80 -37.83
CA PHE A 621 -20.43 -5.73 -38.43
C PHE A 621 -20.56 -4.51 -37.51
N TYR A 622 -20.70 -4.70 -36.20
CA TYR A 622 -20.73 -3.61 -35.23
C TYR A 622 -19.42 -2.83 -35.22
N LEU A 623 -18.28 -3.54 -35.25
CA LEU A 623 -16.95 -2.94 -35.40
C LEU A 623 -16.80 -2.23 -36.77
N LEU A 624 -17.22 -2.86 -37.88
CA LEU A 624 -17.13 -2.27 -39.22
C LEU A 624 -18.03 -1.04 -39.43
N LEU A 625 -19.23 -1.01 -38.85
CA LEU A 625 -20.17 0.11 -38.99
C LEU A 625 -19.66 1.39 -38.30
N HIS A 626 -18.71 1.28 -37.36
CA HIS A 626 -18.12 2.42 -36.66
C HIS A 626 -16.61 2.61 -36.91
N SER A 627 -15.92 1.75 -37.65
CA SER A 627 -14.49 1.93 -37.99
C SER A 627 -14.27 2.22 -39.48
N LYS A 628 -13.68 3.40 -39.80
CA LYS A 628 -12.99 3.59 -41.10
C LYS A 628 -11.50 3.24 -41.07
N ASP A 629 -10.89 3.20 -39.88
CA ASP A 629 -9.55 2.66 -39.65
C ASP A 629 -9.44 2.09 -38.23
N ALA A 630 -8.85 0.89 -38.09
CA ALA A 630 -8.76 0.20 -36.80
C ALA A 630 -7.76 0.88 -35.83
N THR A 631 -6.69 1.48 -36.37
CA THR A 631 -5.75 2.33 -35.59
C THR A 631 -6.39 3.63 -35.14
N SER A 632 -7.30 4.19 -35.94
CA SER A 632 -8.00 5.43 -35.59
C SER A 632 -8.96 5.26 -34.41
N VAL A 633 -9.49 4.06 -34.14
CA VAL A 633 -10.38 3.82 -32.99
C VAL A 633 -9.69 4.15 -31.66
N CYS A 634 -8.43 3.76 -31.47
CA CYS A 634 -7.69 4.08 -30.23
C CYS A 634 -7.36 5.58 -30.09
N ILE A 635 -7.30 6.32 -31.19
CA ILE A 635 -6.94 7.75 -31.22
C ILE A 635 -8.20 8.65 -31.14
N TYR A 636 -9.34 8.19 -31.66
CA TYR A 636 -10.62 8.89 -31.53
C TYR A 636 -11.14 8.95 -30.08
N PHE A 637 -10.61 8.11 -29.18
CA PHE A 637 -11.02 8.04 -27.78
C PHE A 637 -10.17 8.87 -26.80
N THR A 638 -9.04 9.45 -27.22
CA THR A 638 -8.10 10.13 -26.30
C THR A 638 -8.21 11.66 -26.27
N PHE A 639 -8.65 12.34 -27.33
CA PHE A 639 -8.75 13.81 -27.36
C PHE A 639 -10.05 14.34 -27.98
N MET A 640 -11.11 14.40 -27.17
CA MET A 640 -12.23 15.33 -27.35
C MET A 640 -12.58 15.98 -26.02
N ALA A 641 -12.73 17.30 -25.99
CA ALA A 641 -13.26 18.01 -24.83
C ALA A 641 -14.68 17.55 -24.51
N ALA A 642 -14.99 17.36 -23.22
CA ALA A 642 -16.33 17.00 -22.80
C ALA A 642 -17.33 18.09 -23.19
N LYS A 643 -18.31 17.75 -24.03
CA LYS A 643 -19.40 18.67 -24.42
C LYS A 643 -20.58 18.65 -23.44
N SER A 644 -20.67 17.60 -22.64
CA SER A 644 -21.73 17.30 -21.67
C SER A 644 -21.16 16.33 -20.62
N ILE A 645 -21.78 16.31 -19.44
CA ILE A 645 -21.47 15.37 -18.33
C ILE A 645 -21.94 13.95 -18.67
N ILE A 646 -23.03 13.84 -19.44
CA ILE A 646 -23.56 12.59 -19.98
C ILE A 646 -22.78 12.27 -21.25
N SER A 647 -22.22 11.06 -21.33
CA SER A 647 -21.53 10.59 -22.52
C SER A 647 -22.50 10.26 -23.66
N ASP A 648 -22.08 10.50 -24.91
CA ASP A 648 -22.85 10.21 -26.13
C ASP A 648 -23.36 8.75 -26.18
N LEU A 649 -22.62 7.82 -25.57
CA LEU A 649 -22.98 6.41 -25.43
C LEU A 649 -24.16 6.20 -24.47
N MET A 650 -24.15 6.86 -23.30
CA MET A 650 -25.25 6.84 -22.34
C MET A 650 -26.52 7.47 -22.94
N GLU A 651 -26.38 8.63 -23.61
CA GLU A 651 -27.47 9.27 -24.34
C GLU A 651 -28.05 8.33 -25.40
N THR A 652 -27.21 7.62 -26.15
CA THR A 652 -27.65 6.63 -27.16
C THR A 652 -28.45 5.48 -26.52
N CYS A 653 -27.98 4.90 -25.42
CA CYS A 653 -28.71 3.86 -24.68
C CYS A 653 -30.08 4.34 -24.16
N LEU A 654 -30.15 5.56 -23.61
CA LEU A 654 -31.39 6.19 -23.14
C LEU A 654 -32.36 6.52 -24.31
N ARG A 655 -31.84 6.89 -25.48
CA ARG A 655 -32.64 7.14 -26.70
C ARG A 655 -33.18 5.85 -27.33
N LEU A 656 -32.45 4.74 -27.23
CA LEU A 656 -32.89 3.42 -27.70
C LEU A 656 -33.99 2.84 -26.81
N THR A 657 -33.78 2.85 -25.49
CA THR A 657 -34.77 2.38 -24.49
C THR A 657 -36.03 3.25 -24.40
N GLY A 658 -35.98 4.49 -24.90
CA GLY A 658 -37.09 5.45 -24.87
C GLY A 658 -37.14 6.32 -23.61
N LEU A 659 -36.15 6.19 -22.73
CA LEU A 659 -36.06 6.93 -21.47
C LEU A 659 -35.63 8.40 -21.67
N TRP A 660 -34.84 8.71 -22.71
CA TRP A 660 -34.30 10.05 -22.97
C TRP A 660 -35.39 11.14 -23.15
N PRO A 661 -35.17 12.36 -22.64
CA PRO A 661 -36.07 13.50 -22.87
C PRO A 661 -36.38 13.74 -24.36
N ASN A 662 -37.61 14.14 -24.65
CA ASN A 662 -38.10 14.51 -26.00
C ASN A 662 -37.95 13.41 -27.07
N CYS A 663 -37.80 12.14 -26.71
CA CYS A 663 -37.80 11.05 -27.68
C CYS A 663 -39.19 10.83 -28.33
N SER A 664 -39.24 10.87 -29.66
CA SER A 664 -40.40 10.44 -30.44
C SER A 664 -40.82 9.02 -30.07
N TYR A 665 -42.12 8.81 -29.87
CA TYR A 665 -42.74 7.53 -29.49
C TYR A 665 -42.23 6.92 -28.17
N LYS A 666 -41.78 7.74 -27.19
CA LYS A 666 -41.22 7.24 -25.91
C LYS A 666 -42.06 6.16 -25.20
N ILE A 667 -43.37 6.38 -25.03
CA ILE A 667 -44.27 5.42 -24.36
C ILE A 667 -44.33 4.08 -25.12
N LEU A 668 -44.34 4.13 -26.46
CA LEU A 668 -44.37 2.94 -27.31
C LEU A 668 -43.04 2.17 -27.24
N LYS A 669 -41.88 2.86 -27.22
CA LYS A 669 -40.57 2.24 -27.03
C LYS A 669 -40.47 1.51 -25.69
N CYS A 670 -40.77 2.21 -24.60
CA CYS A 670 -40.74 1.62 -23.26
C CYS A 670 -41.76 0.49 -23.12
N GLY A 671 -42.96 0.65 -23.68
CA GLY A 671 -44.00 -0.39 -23.71
C GLY A 671 -43.56 -1.67 -24.42
N ILE A 672 -43.05 -1.55 -25.66
CA ILE A 672 -42.51 -2.69 -26.42
C ILE A 672 -41.40 -3.36 -25.63
N LEU A 673 -40.42 -2.61 -25.12
CA LEU A 673 -39.28 -3.18 -24.41
C LEU A 673 -39.72 -3.88 -23.10
N MET A 674 -40.63 -3.28 -22.32
CA MET A 674 -41.23 -3.95 -21.15
C MET A 674 -41.92 -5.26 -21.54
N THR A 675 -42.70 -5.31 -22.63
CA THR A 675 -43.36 -6.56 -23.06
C THR A 675 -42.37 -7.63 -23.52
N VAL A 676 -41.25 -7.26 -24.15
CA VAL A 676 -40.19 -8.21 -24.53
C VAL A 676 -39.52 -8.80 -23.30
N LEU A 677 -39.02 -7.95 -22.39
CA LEU A 677 -38.34 -8.40 -21.16
C LEU A 677 -39.26 -9.29 -20.30
N LEU A 678 -40.51 -8.87 -20.10
CA LEU A 678 -41.52 -9.64 -19.35
C LEU A 678 -41.82 -11.01 -19.99
N THR A 679 -41.86 -11.09 -21.33
CA THR A 679 -42.10 -12.36 -22.03
C THR A 679 -40.97 -13.36 -21.78
N PHE A 680 -39.71 -12.90 -21.76
CA PHE A 680 -38.56 -13.76 -21.47
C PHE A 680 -38.60 -14.29 -20.03
N VAL A 681 -38.77 -13.39 -19.05
CA VAL A 681 -38.90 -13.72 -17.62
C VAL A 681 -40.04 -14.72 -17.36
N ILE A 682 -41.20 -14.54 -18.00
CA ILE A 682 -42.33 -15.48 -17.88
C ILE A 682 -41.97 -16.87 -18.45
N LEU A 683 -41.29 -16.94 -19.61
CA LEU A 683 -40.91 -18.22 -20.22
C LEU A 683 -39.85 -18.98 -19.41
N GLU A 684 -38.94 -18.28 -18.74
CA GLU A 684 -37.93 -18.84 -17.84
C GLU A 684 -38.57 -19.44 -16.57
N TYR A 685 -39.41 -18.68 -15.86
CA TYR A 685 -40.13 -19.20 -14.70
C TYR A 685 -41.10 -20.33 -15.08
N TRP A 686 -41.79 -20.23 -16.22
CA TRP A 686 -42.67 -21.29 -16.72
C TRP A 686 -41.92 -22.59 -17.04
N TYR A 687 -40.70 -22.48 -17.58
CA TYR A 687 -39.83 -23.66 -17.74
C TYR A 687 -39.48 -24.29 -16.39
N CYS A 688 -39.03 -23.48 -15.42
CA CYS A 688 -38.64 -23.96 -14.11
C CYS A 688 -39.81 -24.68 -13.41
N ILE A 689 -40.99 -24.04 -13.34
CA ILE A 689 -42.22 -24.58 -12.72
C ILE A 689 -42.59 -25.96 -13.27
N ILE A 690 -42.43 -26.20 -14.59
CA ILE A 690 -42.70 -27.51 -15.20
C ILE A 690 -41.65 -28.56 -14.79
N HIS A 691 -40.39 -28.16 -14.63
CA HIS A 691 -39.25 -29.07 -14.46
C HIS A 691 -38.81 -29.31 -13.01
N VAL A 692 -39.39 -28.63 -12.02
CA VAL A 692 -39.10 -28.79 -10.56
C VAL A 692 -39.05 -30.24 -10.10
N LYS A 693 -39.87 -31.13 -10.68
CA LYS A 693 -39.96 -32.56 -10.30
C LYS A 693 -39.15 -33.51 -11.16
N THR A 694 -38.50 -33.04 -12.23
CA THR A 694 -37.82 -33.89 -13.23
C THR A 694 -36.33 -33.66 -13.33
N GLU A 695 -35.84 -32.52 -12.85
CA GLU A 695 -34.42 -32.14 -12.90
C GLU A 695 -33.76 -32.16 -11.53
N SER A 696 -32.43 -32.10 -11.48
CA SER A 696 -31.73 -32.00 -10.20
C SER A 696 -31.97 -30.63 -9.55
N MET A 697 -31.95 -30.60 -8.21
CA MET A 697 -32.02 -29.35 -7.44
C MET A 697 -30.92 -28.35 -7.85
N VAL A 698 -29.76 -28.85 -8.28
CA VAL A 698 -28.62 -28.02 -8.72
C VAL A 698 -28.91 -27.38 -10.09
N ASP A 699 -29.39 -28.16 -11.06
CA ASP A 699 -29.77 -27.67 -12.40
C ASP A 699 -30.95 -26.69 -12.35
N GLN A 700 -31.89 -26.91 -11.41
CA GLN A 700 -33.02 -26.01 -11.18
C GLN A 700 -32.58 -24.66 -10.59
N LEU A 701 -31.67 -24.66 -9.61
CA LEU A 701 -31.17 -23.43 -8.99
C LEU A 701 -30.25 -22.62 -9.91
N ASP A 702 -29.45 -23.27 -10.77
CA ASP A 702 -28.66 -22.60 -11.83
C ASP A 702 -29.57 -21.81 -12.79
N LYS A 703 -30.68 -22.42 -13.25
CA LYS A 703 -31.68 -21.77 -14.12
C LYS A 703 -32.47 -20.67 -13.41
N LEU A 704 -32.85 -20.92 -12.16
CA LEU A 704 -33.62 -19.98 -11.34
C LEU A 704 -32.82 -18.71 -10.99
N SER A 705 -31.50 -18.85 -10.78
CA SER A 705 -30.55 -17.75 -10.59
C SER A 705 -30.58 -16.74 -11.75
N ILE A 706 -30.61 -17.24 -13.00
CA ILE A 706 -30.67 -16.41 -14.22
C ILE A 706 -32.01 -15.68 -14.31
N ALA A 707 -33.11 -16.41 -14.09
CA ALA A 707 -34.46 -15.84 -14.11
C ALA A 707 -34.64 -14.71 -13.09
N PHE A 708 -34.01 -14.82 -11.91
CA PHE A 708 -34.04 -13.76 -10.91
C PHE A 708 -33.27 -12.49 -11.34
N THR A 709 -32.09 -12.59 -11.98
CA THR A 709 -31.38 -11.40 -12.50
C THR A 709 -32.07 -10.78 -13.72
N ASN A 710 -32.65 -11.59 -14.61
CA ASN A 710 -33.49 -11.04 -15.69
C ASN A 710 -34.75 -10.33 -15.10
N THR A 711 -35.28 -10.83 -13.99
CA THR A 711 -36.35 -10.16 -13.21
C THR A 711 -35.88 -8.87 -12.55
N VAL A 712 -34.67 -8.83 -11.96
CA VAL A 712 -34.04 -7.60 -11.43
C VAL A 712 -34.03 -6.52 -12.51
N VAL A 713 -33.45 -6.81 -13.67
CA VAL A 713 -33.30 -5.83 -14.76
C VAL A 713 -34.66 -5.36 -15.28
N PHE A 714 -35.65 -6.26 -15.36
CA PHE A 714 -37.02 -5.90 -15.66
C PHE A 714 -37.64 -4.95 -14.61
N VAL A 715 -37.47 -5.23 -13.31
CA VAL A 715 -37.98 -4.37 -12.21
C VAL A 715 -37.31 -2.99 -12.22
N LYS A 716 -35.97 -2.92 -12.41
CA LYS A 716 -35.24 -1.65 -12.62
C LYS A 716 -35.86 -0.84 -13.77
N PHE A 717 -36.10 -1.51 -14.90
CA PHE A 717 -36.64 -0.88 -16.10
C PHE A 717 -38.06 -0.35 -15.91
N VAL A 718 -38.95 -1.14 -15.30
CA VAL A 718 -40.32 -0.73 -14.97
C VAL A 718 -40.34 0.44 -13.98
N ALA A 719 -39.54 0.41 -12.92
CA ALA A 719 -39.45 1.48 -11.93
C ALA A 719 -39.07 2.83 -12.56
N ILE A 720 -38.06 2.84 -13.44
CA ILE A 720 -37.62 4.05 -14.14
C ILE A 720 -38.60 4.48 -15.25
N CYS A 721 -39.32 3.54 -15.88
CA CYS A 721 -40.40 3.90 -16.80
C CYS A 721 -41.56 4.60 -16.08
N ILE A 722 -41.93 4.15 -14.87
CA ILE A 722 -42.93 4.82 -14.02
C ILE A 722 -42.43 6.19 -13.55
N LYS A 723 -41.17 6.28 -13.11
CA LYS A 723 -40.52 7.52 -12.65
C LYS A 723 -39.93 8.38 -13.79
N GLN A 724 -40.25 8.12 -15.06
CA GLN A 724 -39.61 8.78 -16.22
C GLN A 724 -39.70 10.31 -16.15
N ARG A 725 -40.78 10.86 -15.56
CA ARG A 725 -40.91 12.30 -15.34
C ARG A 725 -39.77 12.86 -14.47
N VAL A 726 -39.53 12.24 -13.32
CA VAL A 726 -38.46 12.63 -12.38
C VAL A 726 -37.10 12.48 -13.06
N LEU A 727 -36.88 11.40 -13.83
CA LEU A 727 -35.65 11.23 -14.61
C LEU A 727 -35.42 12.37 -15.61
N ALA A 728 -36.47 12.80 -16.32
CA ALA A 728 -36.37 13.92 -17.26
C ALA A 728 -36.14 15.26 -16.55
N GLU A 729 -36.69 15.45 -15.35
CA GLU A 729 -36.47 16.63 -14.50
C GLU A 729 -35.02 16.66 -13.96
N THR A 730 -34.50 15.54 -13.43
CA THR A 730 -33.07 15.36 -13.06
C THR A 730 -32.12 15.67 -14.22
N LEU A 731 -32.36 15.09 -15.40
CA LEU A 731 -31.51 15.30 -16.58
C LEU A 731 -31.57 16.75 -17.09
N ALA A 732 -32.70 17.44 -16.92
CA ALA A 732 -32.83 18.86 -17.25
C ALA A 732 -32.06 19.76 -16.26
N ILE A 733 -32.12 19.48 -14.96
CA ILE A 733 -31.34 20.20 -13.93
C ILE A 733 -29.84 20.05 -14.19
N MET A 734 -29.37 18.82 -14.49
CA MET A 734 -27.96 18.59 -14.84
C MET A 734 -27.52 19.33 -16.10
N ALA A 735 -28.41 19.48 -17.08
CA ALA A 735 -28.14 20.26 -18.29
C ALA A 735 -28.14 21.77 -18.02
N GLU A 736 -28.99 22.28 -17.13
CA GLU A 736 -28.96 23.68 -16.70
C GLU A 736 -27.67 23.99 -15.92
N ASP A 737 -27.30 23.12 -14.97
CA ASP A 737 -26.05 23.19 -14.19
C ASP A 737 -24.78 23.25 -15.06
N TRP A 738 -24.79 22.65 -16.25
CA TRP A 738 -23.68 22.67 -17.21
C TRP A 738 -23.67 23.91 -18.12
N ASN A 739 -24.79 24.64 -18.20
CA ASN A 739 -24.86 25.93 -18.88
C ASN A 739 -24.64 27.11 -17.91
N ASP A 740 -24.93 26.94 -16.61
CA ASP A 740 -24.65 27.87 -15.51
C ASP A 740 -23.23 27.66 -14.93
N LEU A 741 -22.23 27.64 -15.81
CA LEU A 741 -20.82 27.47 -15.46
C LEU A 741 -20.02 28.77 -15.67
N GLU A 742 -19.49 29.29 -14.58
CA GLU A 742 -18.45 30.31 -14.60
C GLU A 742 -17.09 29.67 -14.95
N GLN A 743 -16.09 30.46 -15.37
CA GLN A 743 -14.82 29.92 -15.88
C GLN A 743 -14.12 28.96 -14.90
N PHE A 744 -14.15 29.28 -13.60
CA PHE A 744 -13.60 28.43 -12.54
C PHE A 744 -14.43 27.15 -12.30
N ASP A 745 -15.76 27.28 -12.25
CA ASP A 745 -16.68 26.13 -12.10
C ASP A 745 -16.50 25.11 -13.23
N SER A 746 -16.19 25.61 -14.44
CA SER A 746 -16.05 24.78 -15.63
C SER A 746 -14.90 23.77 -15.53
N GLU A 747 -13.78 24.10 -14.88
CA GLU A 747 -12.63 23.20 -14.80
C GLU A 747 -12.93 21.97 -13.92
N ILE A 748 -13.46 22.19 -12.72
CA ILE A 748 -13.88 21.12 -11.79
C ILE A 748 -14.94 20.24 -12.47
N MET A 749 -15.94 20.85 -13.11
CA MET A 749 -17.02 20.12 -13.77
C MET A 749 -16.52 19.31 -14.99
N ILE A 750 -15.59 19.83 -15.78
CA ILE A 750 -14.97 19.12 -16.92
C ILE A 750 -14.15 17.91 -16.45
N GLN A 751 -13.36 18.04 -15.39
CA GLN A 751 -12.60 16.92 -14.81
C GLN A 751 -13.53 15.79 -14.34
N LYS A 752 -14.61 16.14 -13.63
CA LYS A 752 -15.59 15.18 -13.11
C LYS A 752 -16.43 14.55 -14.23
N ALA A 753 -16.78 15.31 -15.28
CA ALA A 753 -17.40 14.78 -16.50
C ALA A 753 -16.49 13.76 -17.22
N ALA A 754 -15.19 14.05 -17.34
CA ALA A 754 -14.23 13.12 -17.93
C ALA A 754 -14.08 11.82 -17.12
N LEU A 755 -14.12 11.89 -15.79
CA LEU A 755 -14.15 10.73 -14.90
C LEU A 755 -15.43 9.88 -15.10
N SER A 756 -16.61 10.52 -15.10
CA SER A 756 -17.89 9.86 -15.35
C SER A 756 -17.94 9.15 -16.71
N ALA A 757 -17.43 9.81 -17.76
CA ALA A 757 -17.34 9.23 -19.10
C ALA A 757 -16.35 8.06 -19.21
N ARG A 758 -15.29 8.02 -18.39
CA ARG A 758 -14.39 6.85 -18.28
C ARG A 758 -15.09 5.68 -17.59
N ILE A 759 -15.73 5.91 -16.44
CA ILE A 759 -16.45 4.88 -15.67
C ILE A 759 -17.58 4.28 -16.53
N THR A 760 -18.40 5.11 -17.18
CA THR A 760 -19.48 4.65 -18.08
C THR A 760 -18.97 3.69 -19.16
N LYS A 761 -17.81 3.97 -19.76
CA LYS A 761 -17.18 3.09 -20.76
C LYS A 761 -16.72 1.77 -20.12
N ILE A 762 -16.09 1.82 -18.95
CA ILE A 762 -15.60 0.63 -18.24
C ILE A 762 -16.76 -0.29 -17.86
N THR A 763 -17.83 0.22 -17.26
CA THR A 763 -19.05 -0.54 -16.92
C THR A 763 -19.61 -1.25 -18.15
N LEU A 764 -19.84 -0.54 -19.26
CA LEU A 764 -20.41 -1.14 -20.47
C LEU A 764 -19.44 -2.14 -21.15
N MET A 765 -18.12 -1.94 -21.04
CA MET A 765 -17.11 -2.91 -21.49
C MET A 765 -17.01 -4.15 -20.61
N LEU A 766 -17.51 -4.13 -19.37
CA LEU A 766 -17.54 -5.30 -18.47
C LEU A 766 -18.82 -6.13 -18.65
N PHE A 767 -19.98 -5.48 -18.84
CA PHE A 767 -21.24 -6.20 -19.08
C PHE A 767 -21.30 -6.86 -20.46
N PHE A 768 -20.83 -6.19 -21.53
CA PHE A 768 -20.95 -6.68 -22.90
C PHE A 768 -20.26 -8.05 -23.19
N PRO A 769 -19.07 -8.37 -22.64
CA PRO A 769 -18.45 -9.69 -22.81
C PRO A 769 -19.08 -10.84 -22.01
N THR A 770 -19.93 -10.59 -21.01
CA THR A 770 -20.49 -11.65 -20.15
C THR A 770 -21.25 -12.71 -20.97
N VAL A 771 -22.17 -12.27 -21.82
CA VAL A 771 -23.04 -13.13 -22.62
C VAL A 771 -22.27 -14.01 -23.63
N PRO A 772 -21.30 -13.52 -24.43
CA PRO A 772 -20.52 -14.41 -25.29
C PRO A 772 -19.63 -15.41 -24.51
N PHE A 773 -19.17 -15.08 -23.29
CA PHE A 773 -18.52 -16.06 -22.41
C PHE A 773 -19.50 -17.13 -21.91
N TYR A 774 -20.66 -16.73 -21.38
CA TYR A 774 -21.72 -17.63 -20.93
C TYR A 774 -22.27 -18.54 -22.06
N THR A 775 -22.47 -17.97 -23.25
CA THR A 775 -22.80 -18.71 -24.48
C THR A 775 -21.74 -19.77 -24.80
N ALA A 776 -20.45 -19.43 -24.66
CA ALA A 776 -19.36 -20.36 -24.93
C ALA A 776 -19.31 -21.53 -23.94
N THR A 777 -19.54 -21.31 -22.64
CA THR A 777 -19.47 -22.37 -21.61
C THR A 777 -20.65 -23.35 -21.68
N ILE A 778 -21.80 -22.94 -22.23
CA ILE A 778 -22.91 -23.85 -22.57
C ILE A 778 -22.56 -24.71 -23.80
N PHE A 779 -22.10 -24.10 -24.89
CA PHE A 779 -21.89 -24.81 -26.16
C PHE A 779 -20.54 -25.53 -26.32
N LEU A 780 -19.57 -25.31 -25.41
CA LEU A 780 -18.25 -25.95 -25.42
C LEU A 780 -17.96 -26.81 -24.18
N GLY A 781 -18.91 -26.91 -23.23
CA GLY A 781 -18.78 -27.76 -22.05
C GLY A 781 -18.62 -29.24 -22.40
N PRO A 782 -18.05 -30.07 -21.49
CA PRO A 782 -17.75 -31.47 -21.75
C PRO A 782 -19.01 -32.26 -22.13
N SER A 783 -18.99 -32.85 -23.33
CA SER A 783 -20.13 -33.58 -23.87
C SER A 783 -20.17 -35.03 -23.36
N ASN A 784 -20.98 -35.30 -22.33
CA ASN A 784 -21.53 -36.64 -22.15
C ASN A 784 -22.37 -36.99 -23.40
N ASN A 785 -22.32 -38.25 -23.84
CA ASN A 785 -22.84 -38.71 -25.15
C ASN A 785 -24.38 -38.65 -25.26
N THR A 786 -24.93 -37.45 -25.43
CA THR A 786 -26.34 -37.16 -25.64
C THR A 786 -26.51 -36.29 -26.88
N THR A 787 -27.39 -36.68 -27.80
CA THR A 787 -27.67 -35.97 -29.07
C THR A 787 -28.62 -34.76 -28.91
N GLU A 788 -28.92 -34.38 -27.68
CA GLU A 788 -29.84 -33.30 -27.35
C GLU A 788 -29.21 -31.92 -27.55
N LYS A 789 -29.97 -31.04 -28.22
CA LYS A 789 -29.57 -29.65 -28.41
C LYS A 789 -30.00 -28.81 -27.22
N LYS A 790 -29.08 -27.99 -26.69
CA LYS A 790 -29.32 -27.16 -25.50
C LYS A 790 -29.62 -25.71 -25.91
N PHE A 791 -30.58 -25.09 -25.24
CA PHE A 791 -30.87 -23.65 -25.40
C PHE A 791 -29.93 -22.82 -24.52
N LEU A 792 -29.83 -21.51 -24.79
CA LEU A 792 -29.06 -20.58 -23.96
C LEU A 792 -29.82 -20.28 -22.67
N LEU A 793 -31.11 -19.95 -22.83
CA LEU A 793 -32.07 -19.77 -21.74
C LEU A 793 -33.02 -20.98 -21.74
N ALA A 794 -33.32 -21.51 -20.56
CA ALA A 794 -34.17 -22.68 -20.41
C ALA A 794 -35.64 -22.28 -20.63
N MET A 795 -36.21 -22.68 -21.77
CA MET A 795 -37.53 -22.25 -22.23
C MET A 795 -38.27 -23.39 -22.94
N ASN A 796 -39.57 -23.53 -22.65
CA ASN A 796 -40.45 -24.49 -23.33
C ASN A 796 -41.19 -23.81 -24.48
N PHE A 797 -41.15 -24.41 -25.67
CA PHE A 797 -41.83 -23.91 -26.87
C PHE A 797 -42.95 -24.87 -27.31
N PRO A 798 -44.14 -24.38 -27.70
CA PRO A 798 -45.27 -25.24 -28.10
C PRO A 798 -45.14 -25.79 -29.54
N PHE A 799 -43.92 -25.87 -30.07
CA PHE A 799 -43.57 -26.29 -31.42
C PHE A 799 -42.17 -26.93 -31.45
N GLU A 800 -41.82 -27.62 -32.53
CA GLU A 800 -40.62 -28.45 -32.62
C GLU A 800 -39.31 -27.64 -32.75
N SER A 801 -38.89 -27.05 -31.64
CA SER A 801 -37.80 -26.08 -31.51
C SER A 801 -36.39 -26.63 -31.76
N THR A 802 -36.19 -27.94 -31.83
CA THR A 802 -34.87 -28.58 -31.97
C THR A 802 -34.45 -28.80 -33.44
N LYS A 803 -35.35 -28.68 -34.41
CA LYS A 803 -35.02 -28.83 -35.84
C LYS A 803 -34.31 -27.58 -36.40
N SER A 804 -33.40 -27.80 -37.35
CA SER A 804 -32.74 -26.70 -38.09
C SER A 804 -33.65 -26.24 -39.23
N PRO A 805 -33.79 -24.93 -39.52
CA PRO A 805 -33.07 -23.79 -38.92
C PRO A 805 -33.74 -23.18 -37.68
N VAL A 806 -34.89 -23.69 -37.23
CA VAL A 806 -35.70 -23.12 -36.13
C VAL A 806 -34.88 -22.99 -34.84
N TYR A 807 -34.14 -24.03 -34.49
CA TYR A 807 -33.22 -24.04 -33.35
C TYR A 807 -32.18 -22.91 -33.41
N GLU A 808 -31.53 -22.74 -34.55
CA GLU A 808 -30.51 -21.71 -34.76
C GLU A 808 -31.11 -20.30 -34.66
N ILE A 809 -32.35 -20.10 -35.11
CA ILE A 809 -33.09 -18.84 -34.95
C ILE A 809 -33.40 -18.57 -33.47
N ILE A 810 -33.92 -19.56 -32.73
CA ILE A 810 -34.22 -19.41 -31.29
C ILE A 810 -32.97 -19.05 -30.50
N VAL A 811 -31.86 -19.77 -30.69
CA VAL A 811 -30.60 -19.50 -29.98
C VAL A 811 -30.06 -18.10 -30.34
N SER A 812 -30.17 -17.66 -31.59
CA SER A 812 -29.81 -16.28 -31.97
C SER A 812 -30.69 -15.23 -31.30
N VAL A 813 -32.00 -15.48 -31.17
CA VAL A 813 -32.95 -14.59 -30.47
C VAL A 813 -32.65 -14.53 -28.97
N GLN A 814 -32.31 -15.65 -28.33
CA GLN A 814 -31.91 -15.68 -26.92
C GLN A 814 -30.61 -14.89 -26.66
N VAL A 815 -29.57 -15.06 -27.49
CA VAL A 815 -28.32 -14.28 -27.37
C VAL A 815 -28.57 -12.76 -27.50
N ILE A 816 -29.49 -12.35 -28.39
CA ILE A 816 -29.85 -10.94 -28.58
C ILE A 816 -30.62 -10.40 -27.36
N ALA A 817 -31.53 -11.19 -26.77
CA ALA A 817 -32.25 -10.79 -25.56
C ALA A 817 -31.31 -10.62 -24.36
N GLU A 818 -30.37 -11.55 -24.16
CA GLU A 818 -29.35 -11.45 -23.11
C GLU A 818 -28.44 -10.22 -23.29
N TRP A 819 -28.09 -9.85 -24.52
CA TRP A 819 -27.39 -8.57 -24.78
C TRP A 819 -28.24 -7.37 -24.37
N ILE A 820 -29.56 -7.41 -24.59
CA ILE A 820 -30.47 -6.34 -24.18
C ILE A 820 -30.55 -6.25 -22.65
N PHE A 821 -30.70 -7.38 -21.93
CA PHE A 821 -30.66 -7.41 -20.46
C PHE A 821 -29.33 -6.85 -19.91
N ALA A 822 -28.18 -7.34 -20.40
CA ALA A 822 -26.85 -6.90 -19.96
C ALA A 822 -26.57 -5.41 -20.25
N ILE A 823 -27.01 -4.89 -21.40
CA ILE A 823 -26.87 -3.46 -21.74
C ILE A 823 -27.76 -2.59 -20.84
N ILE A 824 -28.98 -3.02 -20.51
CA ILE A 824 -29.88 -2.27 -19.61
C ILE A 824 -29.32 -2.25 -18.17
N ALA A 825 -28.76 -3.36 -17.69
CA ALA A 825 -28.09 -3.42 -16.38
C ALA A 825 -26.91 -2.44 -16.30
N GLY A 826 -25.95 -2.55 -17.22
CA GLY A 826 -24.79 -1.66 -17.28
C GLY A 826 -25.15 -0.19 -17.51
N MET A 827 -26.22 0.10 -18.26
CA MET A 827 -26.76 1.44 -18.44
C MET A 827 -27.26 2.02 -17.11
N PHE A 828 -28.05 1.29 -16.33
CA PHE A 828 -28.58 1.82 -15.06
C PHE A 828 -27.50 2.02 -13.99
N MET A 829 -26.51 1.12 -13.92
CA MET A 829 -25.34 1.29 -13.07
C MET A 829 -24.57 2.57 -13.41
N ALA A 830 -24.14 2.71 -14.67
CA ALA A 830 -23.39 3.88 -15.10
C ALA A 830 -24.18 5.19 -15.00
N LEU A 831 -25.52 5.15 -15.16
CA LEU A 831 -26.40 6.30 -14.94
C LEU A 831 -26.41 6.73 -13.47
N SER A 832 -26.52 5.78 -12.53
CA SER A 832 -26.44 6.05 -11.09
C SER A 832 -25.12 6.71 -10.71
N THR A 833 -23.99 6.11 -11.13
CA THR A 833 -22.66 6.68 -10.85
C THR A 833 -22.46 8.06 -11.50
N THR A 834 -23.04 8.30 -12.70
CA THR A 834 -23.02 9.62 -13.34
C THR A 834 -23.71 10.69 -12.48
N PHE A 835 -24.86 10.36 -11.88
CA PHE A 835 -25.62 11.28 -11.04
C PHE A 835 -24.91 11.59 -9.71
N VAL A 836 -24.33 10.57 -9.06
CA VAL A 836 -23.53 10.75 -7.83
C VAL A 836 -22.30 11.64 -8.10
N ILE A 837 -21.59 11.42 -9.21
CA ILE A 837 -20.44 12.25 -9.60
C ILE A 837 -20.85 13.70 -9.90
N HIS A 838 -22.02 13.93 -10.52
CA HIS A 838 -22.54 15.29 -10.75
C HIS A 838 -22.83 16.03 -9.44
N VAL A 839 -23.59 15.41 -8.53
CA VAL A 839 -23.93 16.00 -7.23
C VAL A 839 -22.65 16.33 -6.45
N ALA A 840 -21.69 15.40 -6.41
CA ALA A 840 -20.39 15.63 -5.78
C ALA A 840 -19.60 16.77 -6.43
N ALA A 841 -19.62 16.90 -7.76
CA ALA A 841 -18.97 18.00 -8.47
C ALA A 841 -19.59 19.37 -8.12
N ARG A 842 -20.92 19.47 -8.00
CA ARG A 842 -21.58 20.70 -7.56
C ARG A 842 -21.33 21.02 -6.08
N ILE A 843 -21.23 20.01 -5.20
CA ILE A 843 -20.80 20.18 -3.80
C ILE A 843 -19.35 20.68 -3.71
N ASP A 844 -18.45 20.18 -4.56
CA ASP A 844 -17.05 20.62 -4.61
C ASP A 844 -16.94 22.07 -5.13
N VAL A 845 -17.71 22.45 -6.17
CA VAL A 845 -17.79 23.84 -6.67
C VAL A 845 -18.35 24.80 -5.61
N ILE A 846 -19.45 24.45 -4.93
CA ILE A 846 -20.03 25.26 -3.85
C ILE A 846 -19.04 25.40 -2.68
N THR A 847 -18.32 24.33 -2.35
CA THR A 847 -17.27 24.32 -1.33
C THR A 847 -16.17 25.32 -1.63
N GLU A 848 -15.62 25.30 -2.84
CA GLU A 848 -14.45 26.12 -3.15
C GLU A 848 -14.84 27.60 -3.32
N LYS A 849 -16.05 27.90 -3.79
CA LYS A 849 -16.61 29.26 -3.75
C LYS A 849 -16.85 29.78 -2.34
N LEU A 850 -17.37 28.95 -1.43
CA LEU A 850 -17.49 29.32 -0.01
C LEU A 850 -16.12 29.64 0.63
N LYS A 851 -15.06 28.93 0.22
CA LYS A 851 -13.68 29.20 0.66
C LYS A 851 -13.14 30.52 0.10
N GLN A 852 -13.30 30.77 -1.20
CA GLN A 852 -12.91 32.05 -1.81
C GLN A 852 -13.64 33.25 -1.19
N ASP A 853 -14.94 33.12 -0.90
CA ASP A 853 -15.71 34.17 -0.20
C ASP A 853 -15.23 34.40 1.25
N LEU A 854 -14.79 33.34 1.95
CA LEU A 854 -14.25 33.42 3.32
C LEU A 854 -12.89 34.13 3.38
N ASP A 855 -12.04 33.96 2.37
CA ASP A 855 -10.71 34.57 2.30
C ASP A 855 -10.74 36.00 1.70
N SER A 856 -11.83 36.37 1.00
CA SER A 856 -11.95 37.67 0.34
C SER A 856 -12.16 38.86 1.29
N ARG A 857 -11.41 39.95 1.07
CA ARG A 857 -11.59 41.24 1.79
C ARG A 857 -12.71 42.12 1.18
N ASN A 858 -13.66 41.52 0.47
CA ASN A 858 -14.64 42.23 -0.36
C ASN A 858 -15.67 43.03 0.46
N GLU A 859 -16.33 44.00 -0.18
CA GLU A 859 -17.36 44.83 0.45
C GLU A 859 -18.56 44.00 0.97
N LYS A 860 -19.25 44.55 1.98
CA LYS A 860 -20.33 43.87 2.72
C LYS A 860 -21.49 43.44 1.81
N GLU A 861 -21.79 44.24 0.80
CA GLU A 861 -22.92 44.04 -0.12
C GLU A 861 -22.60 43.01 -1.23
N ALA A 862 -21.35 42.98 -1.70
CA ALA A 862 -20.85 41.92 -2.59
C ALA A 862 -20.90 40.54 -1.92
N ARG A 863 -20.45 40.42 -0.65
CA ARG A 863 -20.51 39.17 0.12
C ARG A 863 -21.95 38.71 0.40
N LEU A 864 -22.89 39.64 0.64
CA LEU A 864 -24.31 39.30 0.76
C LEU A 864 -24.90 38.79 -0.56
N THR A 865 -24.49 39.36 -1.69
CA THR A 865 -24.95 38.96 -3.02
C THR A 865 -24.39 37.59 -3.43
N SER A 866 -23.08 37.36 -3.25
CA SER A 866 -22.46 36.05 -3.50
C SER A 866 -23.08 34.96 -2.64
N MET A 867 -23.22 35.20 -1.33
CA MET A 867 -23.82 34.22 -0.41
C MET A 867 -25.31 33.96 -0.73
N ARG A 868 -26.05 34.91 -1.32
CA ARG A 868 -27.41 34.65 -1.84
C ARG A 868 -27.39 33.73 -3.05
N ASN A 869 -26.46 33.93 -3.98
CA ASN A 869 -26.29 33.05 -5.15
C ASN A 869 -25.85 31.64 -4.73
N ILE A 870 -24.97 31.51 -3.72
CA ILE A 870 -24.55 30.22 -3.17
C ILE A 870 -25.72 29.48 -2.51
N ILE A 871 -26.62 30.17 -1.80
CA ILE A 871 -27.85 29.55 -1.24
C ILE A 871 -28.71 28.96 -2.37
N VAL A 872 -28.99 29.74 -3.43
CA VAL A 872 -29.79 29.28 -4.58
C VAL A 872 -29.11 28.13 -5.33
N LYS A 873 -27.79 28.17 -5.52
CA LYS A 873 -27.02 27.05 -6.11
C LYS A 873 -27.02 25.81 -5.19
N HIS A 874 -27.10 25.96 -3.86
CA HIS A 874 -27.20 24.84 -2.91
C HIS A 874 -28.60 24.22 -2.83
N GLU A 875 -29.67 25.03 -2.81
CA GLU A 875 -31.07 24.57 -2.88
C GLU A 875 -31.32 23.72 -4.14
N ARG A 876 -30.72 24.11 -5.27
CA ARG A 876 -30.71 23.30 -6.52
C ARG A 876 -30.06 21.93 -6.35
N VAL A 877 -28.94 21.84 -5.62
CA VAL A 877 -28.25 20.57 -5.35
C VAL A 877 -29.06 19.67 -4.41
N ILE A 878 -29.74 20.24 -3.41
CA ILE A 878 -30.65 19.48 -2.53
C ILE A 878 -31.80 18.89 -3.35
N SER A 879 -32.49 19.71 -4.15
CA SER A 879 -33.58 19.27 -5.04
C SER A 879 -33.12 18.21 -6.05
N LEU A 880 -31.89 18.33 -6.59
CA LEU A 880 -31.30 17.29 -7.44
C LEU A 880 -31.07 15.98 -6.68
N SER A 881 -30.58 16.03 -5.45
CA SER A 881 -30.37 14.87 -4.59
C SER A 881 -31.68 14.16 -4.23
N GLU A 882 -32.72 14.90 -3.84
CA GLU A 882 -34.07 14.39 -3.58
C GLU A 882 -34.66 13.67 -4.81
N ASN A 883 -34.43 14.21 -6.00
CA ASN A 883 -34.89 13.59 -7.25
C ASN A 883 -34.11 12.30 -7.58
N ILE A 884 -32.82 12.22 -7.24
CA ILE A 884 -32.01 11.00 -7.39
C ILE A 884 -32.44 9.92 -6.39
N GLU A 885 -32.68 10.28 -5.12
CA GLU A 885 -33.25 9.38 -4.10
C GLU A 885 -34.63 8.84 -4.55
N ASN A 886 -35.50 9.74 -5.03
CA ASN A 886 -36.83 9.39 -5.57
C ASN A 886 -36.79 8.49 -6.82
N LEU A 887 -35.66 8.43 -7.53
CA LEU A 887 -35.44 7.52 -8.64
C LEU A 887 -34.89 6.17 -8.17
N PHE A 888 -33.86 6.17 -7.32
CA PHE A 888 -33.05 4.98 -7.06
C PHE A 888 -33.35 4.22 -5.76
N THR A 889 -34.03 4.78 -4.75
CA THR A 889 -34.24 4.07 -3.46
C THR A 889 -34.99 2.74 -3.62
N MET A 890 -36.07 2.69 -4.42
CA MET A 890 -36.77 1.42 -4.72
C MET A 890 -35.95 0.47 -5.60
N ILE A 891 -35.01 1.00 -6.39
CA ILE A 891 -34.16 0.25 -7.31
C ILE A 891 -33.04 -0.43 -6.53
N ALA A 892 -32.41 0.29 -5.59
CA ALA A 892 -31.43 -0.23 -4.66
C ALA A 892 -32.04 -1.32 -3.77
N LEU A 893 -33.21 -1.09 -3.16
CA LEU A 893 -33.88 -2.10 -2.34
C LEU A 893 -34.25 -3.37 -3.15
N ALA A 894 -34.77 -3.21 -4.37
CA ALA A 894 -35.12 -4.35 -5.22
C ALA A 894 -33.89 -5.11 -5.74
N GLN A 895 -32.83 -4.38 -6.14
CA GLN A 895 -31.53 -4.97 -6.50
C GLN A 895 -31.03 -5.86 -5.37
N PHE A 896 -30.95 -5.28 -4.18
CA PHE A 896 -30.27 -5.86 -3.04
C PHE A 896 -30.93 -7.15 -2.53
N LEU A 897 -32.25 -7.16 -2.38
CA LEU A 897 -33.00 -8.35 -1.96
C LEU A 897 -32.90 -9.52 -2.97
N LEU A 898 -32.78 -9.20 -4.26
CA LEU A 898 -32.67 -10.19 -5.32
C LEU A 898 -31.21 -10.65 -5.54
N ASP A 899 -30.22 -9.76 -5.40
CA ASP A 899 -28.79 -10.10 -5.39
C ASP A 899 -28.45 -11.05 -4.24
N ILE A 900 -28.96 -10.80 -3.03
CA ILE A 900 -28.89 -11.75 -1.90
C ILE A 900 -29.38 -13.13 -2.35
N THR A 901 -30.60 -13.18 -2.92
CA THR A 901 -31.24 -14.43 -3.34
C THR A 901 -30.40 -15.18 -4.39
N VAL A 902 -29.88 -14.47 -5.38
CA VAL A 902 -29.05 -15.03 -6.46
C VAL A 902 -27.69 -15.51 -5.95
N ILE A 903 -27.01 -14.72 -5.11
CA ILE A 903 -25.72 -15.11 -4.50
C ILE A 903 -25.89 -16.34 -3.60
N CYS A 904 -26.95 -16.40 -2.80
CA CYS A 904 -27.26 -17.57 -1.97
C CYS A 904 -27.50 -18.83 -2.82
N PHE A 905 -28.22 -18.72 -3.93
CA PHE A 905 -28.45 -19.87 -4.84
C PHE A 905 -27.18 -20.31 -5.56
N ILE A 906 -26.34 -19.37 -6.03
CA ILE A 906 -25.04 -19.70 -6.65
C ILE A 906 -24.11 -20.36 -5.64
N SER A 907 -24.01 -19.84 -4.41
CA SER A 907 -23.21 -20.46 -3.35
C SER A 907 -23.70 -21.86 -3.00
N PHE A 908 -25.01 -22.07 -2.89
CA PHE A 908 -25.59 -23.40 -2.65
C PHE A 908 -25.29 -24.38 -3.81
N VAL A 909 -25.43 -23.93 -5.06
CA VAL A 909 -25.08 -24.69 -6.27
C VAL A 909 -23.59 -25.06 -6.30
N LEU A 910 -22.71 -24.11 -5.96
CA LEU A 910 -21.27 -24.36 -5.89
C LEU A 910 -20.92 -25.39 -4.79
N VAL A 911 -21.45 -25.23 -3.57
CA VAL A 911 -21.22 -26.16 -2.45
C VAL A 911 -21.75 -27.56 -2.77
N THR A 912 -23.01 -27.68 -3.21
CA THR A 912 -23.60 -28.99 -3.56
C THR A 912 -22.94 -29.65 -4.77
N SER A 913 -22.25 -28.90 -5.64
CA SER A 913 -21.53 -29.47 -6.77
C SER A 913 -20.16 -30.08 -6.42
N LEU A 914 -19.60 -29.82 -5.24
CA LEU A 914 -18.23 -30.24 -4.85
C LEU A 914 -17.99 -31.74 -5.06
N ASP A 915 -18.86 -32.59 -4.52
CA ASP A 915 -18.70 -34.06 -4.57
C ASP A 915 -19.15 -34.69 -5.91
N THR A 916 -19.79 -33.90 -6.78
CA THR A 916 -20.38 -34.41 -8.04
C THR A 916 -19.38 -34.52 -9.19
N GLY A 917 -18.16 -34.00 -9.03
CA GLY A 917 -17.17 -33.83 -10.09
C GLY A 917 -17.53 -32.74 -11.13
N GLN A 918 -18.74 -32.16 -11.08
CA GLN A 918 -19.17 -31.10 -12.00
C GLN A 918 -18.69 -29.70 -11.58
N PHE A 919 -18.16 -29.55 -10.36
CA PHE A 919 -17.70 -28.29 -9.76
C PHE A 919 -16.99 -27.34 -10.74
N PHE A 920 -15.95 -27.79 -11.46
CA PHE A 920 -15.22 -26.93 -12.40
C PHE A 920 -16.04 -26.49 -13.62
N THR A 921 -17.05 -27.26 -14.05
CA THR A 921 -17.96 -26.90 -15.14
C THR A 921 -19.02 -25.89 -14.68
N ILE A 922 -19.51 -26.04 -13.45
CA ILE A 922 -20.48 -25.11 -12.84
C ILE A 922 -19.79 -23.80 -12.45
N LEU A 923 -18.61 -23.86 -11.86
CA LEU A 923 -17.77 -22.70 -11.54
C LEU A 923 -17.40 -21.91 -12.80
N SER A 924 -16.97 -22.56 -13.88
CA SER A 924 -16.63 -21.84 -15.12
C SER A 924 -17.82 -21.22 -15.84
N ARG A 925 -19.06 -21.69 -15.61
CA ARG A 925 -20.29 -21.01 -16.07
C ARG A 925 -20.65 -19.81 -15.19
N THR A 926 -20.65 -20.00 -13.88
CA THR A 926 -21.09 -18.98 -12.90
C THR A 926 -20.08 -17.88 -12.67
N PHE A 927 -18.78 -18.13 -12.84
CA PHE A 927 -17.70 -17.17 -12.51
C PHE A 927 -17.82 -15.80 -13.19
N SER A 928 -18.07 -15.73 -14.50
CA SER A 928 -18.19 -14.45 -15.21
C SER A 928 -19.43 -13.65 -14.80
N TYR A 929 -20.50 -14.34 -14.39
CA TYR A 929 -21.75 -13.76 -13.93
C TYR A 929 -21.62 -13.28 -12.47
N TYR A 930 -21.07 -14.11 -11.60
CA TYR A 930 -20.71 -13.78 -10.22
C TYR A 930 -19.77 -12.56 -10.16
N LEU A 931 -18.77 -12.50 -11.03
CA LEU A 931 -17.87 -11.33 -11.16
C LEU A 931 -18.64 -10.06 -11.57
N SER A 932 -19.61 -10.16 -12.48
CA SER A 932 -20.45 -9.02 -12.88
C SER A 932 -21.34 -8.51 -11.75
N MET A 933 -21.93 -9.42 -10.96
CA MET A 933 -22.79 -9.06 -9.82
C MET A 933 -21.98 -8.54 -8.62
N ASN A 934 -20.81 -9.10 -8.34
CA ASN A 934 -19.90 -8.58 -7.31
C ASN A 934 -19.37 -7.19 -7.70
N PHE A 935 -19.20 -6.91 -9.00
CA PHE A 935 -18.84 -5.58 -9.50
C PHE A 935 -20.01 -4.58 -9.44
N GLU A 936 -21.26 -5.05 -9.60
CA GLU A 936 -22.46 -4.24 -9.38
C GLU A 936 -22.64 -3.86 -7.91
N ALA A 937 -22.51 -4.82 -6.99
CA ALA A 937 -22.47 -4.57 -5.55
C ALA A 937 -21.31 -3.62 -5.18
N LEU A 938 -20.08 -3.88 -5.66
CA LEU A 938 -18.91 -3.04 -5.39
C LEU A 938 -19.09 -1.59 -5.84
N ILE A 939 -19.72 -1.34 -7.00
CA ILE A 939 -19.98 0.04 -7.44
C ILE A 939 -21.04 0.73 -6.57
N LEU A 940 -22.06 0.00 -6.10
CA LEU A 940 -23.05 0.53 -5.16
C LEU A 940 -22.41 0.84 -3.80
N CYS A 941 -21.67 -0.09 -3.21
CA CYS A 941 -20.89 0.11 -1.99
C CYS A 941 -19.90 1.28 -2.14
N TYR A 942 -19.18 1.38 -3.27
CA TYR A 942 -18.25 2.48 -3.53
C TYR A 942 -18.96 3.84 -3.66
N THR A 943 -20.16 3.91 -4.26
CA THR A 943 -20.96 5.15 -4.21
C THR A 943 -21.43 5.50 -2.78
N GLY A 944 -21.63 4.49 -1.93
CA GLY A 944 -21.84 4.67 -0.49
C GLY A 944 -20.58 5.17 0.23
N GLU A 945 -19.45 4.50 0.09
CA GLU A 945 -18.15 4.86 0.70
C GLU A 945 -17.66 6.25 0.28
N TYR A 946 -17.85 6.61 -1.00
CA TYR A 946 -17.57 7.95 -1.49
C TYR A 946 -18.45 9.02 -0.80
N LEU A 947 -19.70 8.68 -0.47
CA LEU A 947 -20.57 9.52 0.34
C LEU A 947 -20.12 9.55 1.81
N THR A 948 -19.82 8.40 2.42
CA THR A 948 -19.26 8.25 3.78
C THR A 948 -18.02 9.12 3.97
N THR A 949 -17.11 9.13 2.98
CA THR A 949 -15.92 10.00 2.95
C THR A 949 -16.30 11.48 2.97
N LYS A 950 -17.36 11.88 2.26
CA LYS A 950 -17.90 13.26 2.28
C LYS A 950 -18.66 13.56 3.59
N VAL A 951 -19.25 12.58 4.27
CA VAL A 951 -19.83 12.73 5.63
C VAL A 951 -18.72 12.98 6.65
N ILE A 952 -17.64 12.20 6.63
CA ILE A 952 -16.46 12.41 7.50
C ILE A 952 -15.85 13.80 7.24
N HIS A 953 -15.71 14.20 5.97
CA HIS A 953 -15.24 15.54 5.60
C HIS A 953 -16.22 16.67 5.99
N ALA A 954 -17.53 16.41 6.06
CA ALA A 954 -18.50 17.34 6.62
C ALA A 954 -18.34 17.45 8.15
N ALA A 955 -18.22 16.33 8.87
CA ALA A 955 -17.99 16.30 10.32
C ALA A 955 -16.67 17.00 10.72
N ALA A 956 -15.58 16.78 9.98
CA ALA A 956 -14.32 17.52 10.16
C ALA A 956 -14.47 19.04 9.92
N ARG A 957 -15.45 19.46 9.12
CA ARG A 957 -15.78 20.89 8.93
C ARG A 957 -16.71 21.44 10.03
N ILE A 958 -17.49 20.60 10.71
CA ILE A 958 -18.16 20.97 11.98
C ILE A 958 -17.10 21.31 13.03
N GLU A 959 -16.05 20.49 13.12
CA GLU A 959 -14.92 20.69 14.03
C GLU A 959 -14.17 22.01 13.74
N ILE A 960 -13.85 22.31 12.47
CA ILE A 960 -13.28 23.61 12.07
C ILE A 960 -14.19 24.79 12.44
N ILE A 961 -15.52 24.63 12.33
CA ILE A 961 -16.49 25.66 12.75
C ILE A 961 -16.51 25.82 14.28
N ALA A 962 -16.45 24.73 15.05
CA ALA A 962 -16.42 24.75 16.50
C ALA A 962 -15.10 25.36 17.04
N GLU A 963 -13.97 25.07 16.41
CA GLU A 963 -12.66 25.59 16.80
C GLU A 963 -12.52 27.08 16.43
N LYS A 964 -13.04 27.50 15.27
CA LYS A 964 -13.12 28.93 14.92
C LYS A 964 -14.12 29.68 15.80
N LEU A 965 -15.22 29.05 16.21
CA LEU A 965 -16.13 29.60 17.21
C LEU A 965 -15.42 29.79 18.55
N LYS A 966 -14.63 28.83 19.03
CA LYS A 966 -13.80 28.97 20.25
C LYS A 966 -12.87 30.20 20.17
N GLN A 967 -12.15 30.37 19.06
CA GLN A 967 -11.27 31.51 18.83
C GLN A 967 -12.02 32.86 18.84
N ASP A 968 -13.21 32.94 18.23
CA ASP A 968 -14.08 34.13 18.26
C ASP A 968 -14.61 34.41 19.68
N LEU A 969 -15.01 33.36 20.43
CA LEU A 969 -15.57 33.44 21.79
C LEU A 969 -14.55 33.95 22.82
N ASP A 970 -13.30 33.50 22.76
CA ASP A 970 -12.23 33.94 23.66
C ASP A 970 -11.61 35.30 23.27
N SER A 971 -12.06 35.91 22.16
CA SER A 971 -11.54 37.19 21.68
C SER A 971 -12.13 38.41 22.41
N ARG A 972 -11.26 39.34 22.85
CA ARG A 972 -11.65 40.59 23.55
C ARG A 972 -12.21 41.69 22.62
N ASN A 973 -12.88 41.31 21.53
CA ASN A 973 -13.36 42.22 20.50
C ASN A 973 -14.66 42.96 20.88
N GLU A 974 -14.97 44.02 20.13
CA GLU A 974 -16.15 44.86 20.37
C GLU A 974 -17.48 44.10 20.27
N LYS A 975 -18.46 44.58 21.03
CA LYS A 975 -19.72 43.88 21.31
C LYS A 975 -20.58 43.62 20.08
N GLU A 976 -20.60 44.58 19.15
CA GLU A 976 -21.39 44.51 17.92
C GLU A 976 -20.78 43.53 16.89
N VAL A 977 -19.45 43.37 16.91
CA VAL A 977 -18.73 42.38 16.10
C VAL A 977 -19.07 40.96 16.58
N ARG A 978 -19.03 40.70 17.89
CA ARG A 978 -19.40 39.40 18.48
C ARG A 978 -20.82 38.98 18.14
N LEU A 979 -21.81 39.86 18.35
CA LEU A 979 -23.22 39.61 17.98
C LEU A 979 -23.41 39.33 16.48
N THR A 980 -22.61 39.96 15.61
CA THR A 980 -22.65 39.74 14.17
C THR A 980 -22.04 38.38 13.78
N SER A 981 -20.90 37.99 14.37
CA SER A 981 -20.31 36.66 14.12
C SER A 981 -21.22 35.53 14.60
N MET A 982 -21.76 35.64 15.83
CA MET A 982 -22.68 34.64 16.39
C MET A 982 -23.89 34.36 15.49
N ARG A 983 -24.52 35.40 14.92
CA ARG A 983 -25.63 35.22 13.95
C ARG A 983 -25.16 34.49 12.68
N GLY A 984 -23.97 34.81 12.18
CA GLY A 984 -23.36 34.11 11.05
C GLY A 984 -23.03 32.65 11.34
N ILE A 985 -22.68 32.31 12.58
CA ILE A 985 -22.37 30.94 13.01
C ILE A 985 -23.65 30.12 13.24
N ILE A 986 -24.69 30.70 13.84
CA ILE A 986 -26.01 30.05 14.01
C ILE A 986 -26.57 29.59 12.65
N VAL A 987 -26.55 30.46 11.63
CA VAL A 987 -27.03 30.14 10.28
C VAL A 987 -26.14 29.09 9.57
N LYS A 988 -24.86 28.97 9.93
CA LYS A 988 -23.98 27.89 9.43
C LYS A 988 -24.30 26.56 10.11
N HIS A 989 -24.49 26.55 11.43
CA HIS A 989 -24.85 25.36 12.20
C HIS A 989 -26.23 24.81 11.78
N GLU A 990 -27.21 25.69 11.54
CA GLU A 990 -28.52 25.33 11.01
C GLU A 990 -28.44 24.63 9.64
N ARG A 991 -27.56 25.09 8.74
CA ARG A 991 -27.32 24.43 7.44
C ARG A 991 -26.60 23.09 7.56
N VAL A 992 -25.70 22.94 8.54
CA VAL A 992 -25.07 21.63 8.85
C VAL A 992 -26.12 20.63 9.33
N ILE A 993 -27.05 21.05 10.19
CA ILE A 993 -28.17 20.21 10.65
C ILE A 993 -29.03 19.77 9.45
N VAL A 994 -29.49 20.69 8.61
CA VAL A 994 -30.30 20.37 7.42
C VAL A 994 -29.54 19.46 6.43
N LEU A 995 -28.25 19.72 6.20
CA LEU A 995 -27.42 18.86 5.36
C LEU A 995 -27.34 17.43 5.95
N SER A 996 -27.21 17.30 7.26
CA SER A 996 -27.15 16.00 7.93
C SER A 996 -28.49 15.27 7.97
N GLU A 997 -29.62 15.98 8.11
CA GLU A 997 -30.97 15.39 8.02
C GLU A 997 -31.26 14.86 6.60
N ASN A 998 -30.78 15.57 5.58
CA ASN A 998 -30.85 15.13 4.18
C ASN A 998 -29.93 13.92 3.91
N ILE A 999 -28.72 13.91 4.48
CA ILE A 999 -27.81 12.75 4.44
C ILE A 999 -28.45 11.54 5.16
N GLU A 1000 -29.11 11.73 6.30
CA GLU A 1000 -29.80 10.64 7.01
C GLU A 1000 -30.92 10.04 6.15
N SER A 1001 -31.76 10.87 5.50
CA SER A 1001 -32.82 10.38 4.59
C SER A 1001 -32.25 9.49 3.49
N LEU A 1002 -31.20 9.96 2.82
CA LEU A 1002 -30.59 9.27 1.69
C LEU A 1002 -29.81 8.01 2.13
N PHE A 1003 -29.20 8.03 3.31
CA PHE A 1003 -28.38 6.92 3.80
C PHE A 1003 -29.16 5.84 4.56
N THR A 1004 -30.27 6.17 5.24
CA THR A 1004 -30.92 5.26 6.19
C THR A 1004 -31.42 3.97 5.54
N MET A 1005 -31.96 4.04 4.32
CA MET A 1005 -32.40 2.86 3.57
C MET A 1005 -31.25 2.06 2.94
N VAL A 1006 -30.12 2.72 2.65
CA VAL A 1006 -28.90 2.07 2.15
C VAL A 1006 -28.20 1.31 3.28
N ALA A 1007 -28.12 1.90 4.48
CA ALA A 1007 -27.63 1.23 5.67
C ALA A 1007 -28.55 0.06 6.10
N LEU A 1008 -29.87 0.23 6.03
CA LEU A 1008 -30.84 -0.87 6.26
C LEU A 1008 -30.62 -2.03 5.29
N ALA A 1009 -30.37 -1.74 4.03
CA ALA A 1009 -29.98 -2.73 3.06
C ALA A 1009 -28.68 -3.40 3.53
N GLN A 1010 -27.55 -2.67 3.55
CA GLN A 1010 -26.21 -3.23 3.80
C GLN A 1010 -26.17 -4.23 4.98
N PHE A 1011 -26.64 -3.80 6.16
CA PHE A 1011 -26.64 -4.64 7.36
C PHE A 1011 -27.50 -5.91 7.22
N LEU A 1012 -28.55 -5.90 6.40
CA LEU A 1012 -29.36 -7.10 6.12
C LEU A 1012 -28.61 -8.12 5.25
N TYR A 1013 -27.79 -7.69 4.29
CA TYR A 1013 -26.87 -8.59 3.56
C TYR A 1013 -25.78 -9.11 4.49
N ASP A 1014 -25.14 -8.23 5.27
CA ASP A 1014 -24.06 -8.60 6.19
C ASP A 1014 -24.51 -9.70 7.15
N ILE A 1015 -25.69 -9.51 7.78
CA ILE A 1015 -26.32 -10.52 8.66
C ILE A 1015 -26.62 -11.82 7.90
N ILE A 1016 -27.26 -11.76 6.72
CA ILE A 1016 -27.64 -12.96 5.97
C ILE A 1016 -26.41 -13.75 5.50
N VAL A 1017 -25.38 -13.07 4.97
CA VAL A 1017 -24.15 -13.73 4.51
C VAL A 1017 -23.36 -14.30 5.69
N MET A 1018 -23.31 -13.62 6.85
CA MET A 1018 -22.76 -14.22 8.07
C MET A 1018 -23.55 -15.46 8.50
N CYS A 1019 -24.89 -15.42 8.51
CA CYS A 1019 -25.73 -16.59 8.80
C CYS A 1019 -25.47 -17.77 7.85
N PHE A 1020 -25.23 -17.52 6.56
CA PHE A 1020 -24.85 -18.56 5.58
C PHE A 1020 -23.41 -19.06 5.76
N ILE A 1021 -22.44 -18.19 6.09
CA ILE A 1021 -21.07 -18.59 6.44
C ILE A 1021 -21.09 -19.51 7.67
N GLY A 1022 -21.86 -19.15 8.71
CA GLY A 1022 -22.05 -19.99 9.89
C GLY A 1022 -22.68 -21.35 9.56
N PHE A 1023 -23.71 -21.39 8.73
CA PHE A 1023 -24.34 -22.65 8.29
C PHE A 1023 -23.35 -23.54 7.50
N VAL A 1024 -22.58 -22.96 6.57
CA VAL A 1024 -21.56 -23.67 5.79
C VAL A 1024 -20.41 -24.16 6.69
N LEU A 1025 -20.01 -23.39 7.71
CA LEU A 1025 -19.05 -23.83 8.72
C LEU A 1025 -19.58 -25.00 9.55
N VAL A 1026 -20.80 -24.91 10.07
CA VAL A 1026 -21.41 -25.96 10.91
C VAL A 1026 -21.61 -27.26 10.13
N THR A 1027 -22.17 -27.21 8.91
CA THR A 1027 -22.30 -28.39 8.03
C THR A 1027 -20.96 -28.98 7.59
N SER A 1028 -19.86 -28.22 7.62
CA SER A 1028 -18.52 -28.74 7.31
C SER A 1028 -17.83 -29.48 8.46
N LEU A 1029 -18.42 -29.50 9.66
CA LEU A 1029 -17.98 -30.34 10.78
C LEU A 1029 -18.18 -31.83 10.46
N ASP A 1030 -19.39 -32.22 10.05
CA ASP A 1030 -19.77 -33.62 9.78
C ASP A 1030 -19.02 -34.23 8.59
N THR A 1031 -18.61 -33.41 7.63
CA THR A 1031 -17.85 -33.86 6.44
C THR A 1031 -16.35 -33.97 6.67
N GLY A 1032 -15.85 -33.57 7.84
CA GLY A 1032 -14.41 -33.55 8.17
C GLY A 1032 -13.59 -32.51 7.40
N GLN A 1033 -14.22 -31.66 6.58
CA GLN A 1033 -13.54 -30.65 5.76
C GLN A 1033 -13.41 -29.27 6.45
N PHE A 1034 -13.89 -29.14 7.70
CA PHE A 1034 -13.99 -27.91 8.48
C PHE A 1034 -12.84 -26.91 8.29
N PHE A 1035 -11.58 -27.33 8.49
CA PHE A 1035 -10.43 -26.42 8.36
C PHE A 1035 -10.21 -25.89 6.93
N THR A 1036 -10.56 -26.67 5.89
CA THR A 1036 -10.51 -26.23 4.48
C THR A 1036 -11.67 -25.29 4.12
N VAL A 1037 -12.81 -25.41 4.79
CA VAL A 1037 -13.94 -24.48 4.63
C VAL A 1037 -13.70 -23.19 5.42
N LEU A 1038 -13.24 -23.30 6.67
CA LEU A 1038 -12.89 -22.17 7.54
C LEU A 1038 -11.83 -21.26 6.94
N SER A 1039 -10.72 -21.83 6.44
CA SER A 1039 -9.66 -21.05 5.78
C SER A 1039 -10.10 -20.33 4.50
N ARG A 1040 -11.24 -20.72 3.90
CA ARG A 1040 -11.84 -20.06 2.72
C ARG A 1040 -12.92 -19.04 3.08
N THR A 1041 -13.65 -19.25 4.17
CA THR A 1041 -14.77 -18.39 4.59
C THR A 1041 -14.35 -17.28 5.54
N PHE A 1042 -13.30 -17.49 6.33
CA PHE A 1042 -12.81 -16.52 7.32
C PHE A 1042 -12.47 -15.15 6.74
N SER A 1043 -11.89 -15.09 5.54
CA SER A 1043 -11.59 -13.80 4.87
C SER A 1043 -12.84 -13.00 4.49
N TYR A 1044 -13.94 -13.68 4.13
CA TYR A 1044 -15.21 -13.03 3.81
C TYR A 1044 -15.93 -12.56 5.08
N TYR A 1045 -15.92 -13.39 6.13
CA TYR A 1045 -16.44 -13.01 7.45
C TYR A 1045 -15.73 -11.77 8.00
N LEU A 1046 -14.39 -11.72 7.86
CA LEU A 1046 -13.57 -10.58 8.27
C LEU A 1046 -13.91 -9.32 7.47
N ALA A 1047 -14.01 -9.42 6.14
CA ALA A 1047 -14.32 -8.27 5.28
C ALA A 1047 -15.68 -7.65 5.59
N ILE A 1048 -16.73 -8.47 5.71
CA ILE A 1048 -18.09 -8.05 6.04
C ILE A 1048 -18.15 -7.38 7.43
N ASN A 1049 -17.42 -7.91 8.41
CA ASN A 1049 -17.31 -7.29 9.73
C ASN A 1049 -16.61 -5.93 9.69
N PHE A 1050 -15.58 -5.74 8.86
CA PHE A 1050 -14.94 -4.44 8.68
C PHE A 1050 -15.86 -3.41 7.98
N GLU A 1051 -16.64 -3.83 6.99
CA GLU A 1051 -17.61 -2.95 6.29
C GLU A 1051 -18.67 -2.43 7.27
N ALA A 1052 -19.33 -3.33 8.01
CA ALA A 1052 -20.30 -2.97 9.06
C ALA A 1052 -19.68 -2.11 10.19
N LEU A 1053 -18.44 -2.38 10.59
CA LEU A 1053 -17.72 -1.60 11.61
C LEU A 1053 -17.46 -0.15 11.15
N ILE A 1054 -17.04 0.06 9.89
CA ILE A 1054 -16.77 1.40 9.33
C ILE A 1054 -18.05 2.24 9.27
N LEU A 1055 -19.19 1.63 8.92
CA LEU A 1055 -20.48 2.30 8.89
C LEU A 1055 -20.94 2.73 10.29
N CYS A 1056 -20.86 1.82 11.28
CA CYS A 1056 -21.19 2.14 12.66
C CYS A 1056 -20.24 3.19 13.28
N TYR A 1057 -18.93 3.11 13.00
CA TYR A 1057 -17.96 4.11 13.42
C TYR A 1057 -18.25 5.50 12.83
N THR A 1058 -18.70 5.57 11.57
CA THR A 1058 -19.02 6.87 10.94
C THR A 1058 -20.26 7.52 11.57
N GLY A 1059 -21.29 6.73 11.93
CA GLY A 1059 -22.45 7.22 12.66
C GLY A 1059 -22.11 7.72 14.07
N GLU A 1060 -21.29 6.95 14.81
CA GLU A 1060 -20.74 7.32 16.12
C GLU A 1060 -19.95 8.64 16.05
N TYR A 1061 -19.07 8.78 15.04
CA TYR A 1061 -18.23 9.96 14.82
C TYR A 1061 -19.04 11.21 14.48
N LEU A 1062 -20.04 11.11 13.59
CA LEU A 1062 -20.91 12.24 13.25
C LEU A 1062 -21.73 12.71 14.47
N THR A 1063 -22.28 11.76 15.23
CA THR A 1063 -23.03 12.02 16.47
C THR A 1063 -22.13 12.77 17.47
N THR A 1064 -20.96 12.22 17.78
CA THR A 1064 -19.97 12.82 18.70
C THR A 1064 -19.55 14.24 18.27
N LYS A 1065 -19.26 14.45 16.98
CA LYS A 1065 -18.81 15.76 16.47
C LYS A 1065 -19.92 16.81 16.43
N SER A 1066 -21.20 16.40 16.38
CA SER A 1066 -22.33 17.33 16.50
C SER A 1066 -22.51 17.85 17.94
N GLU A 1067 -22.36 16.98 18.94
CA GLU A 1067 -22.46 17.32 20.36
C GLU A 1067 -21.28 18.19 20.84
N TYR A 1068 -20.10 17.98 20.26
CA TYR A 1068 -18.89 18.78 20.52
C TYR A 1068 -19.12 20.29 20.34
N VAL A 1069 -19.97 20.71 19.41
CA VAL A 1069 -20.32 22.14 19.22
C VAL A 1069 -20.97 22.73 20.48
N GLY A 1070 -21.88 21.98 21.11
CA GLY A 1070 -22.53 22.38 22.35
C GLY A 1070 -21.56 22.40 23.53
N TRP A 1071 -20.66 21.42 23.60
CA TRP A 1071 -19.63 21.30 24.62
C TRP A 1071 -18.61 22.45 24.59
N VAL A 1072 -18.15 22.85 23.39
CA VAL A 1072 -17.24 24.00 23.23
C VAL A 1072 -17.91 25.31 23.68
N VAL A 1073 -19.20 25.49 23.37
CA VAL A 1073 -19.95 26.69 23.78
C VAL A 1073 -20.21 26.72 25.28
N TYR A 1074 -20.52 25.58 25.89
CA TYR A 1074 -20.74 25.43 27.33
C TYR A 1074 -19.49 25.77 28.17
N ASN A 1075 -18.31 25.36 27.71
CA ASN A 1075 -17.03 25.59 28.38
C ASN A 1075 -16.37 26.95 28.05
N SER A 1076 -17.07 27.85 27.36
CA SER A 1076 -16.59 29.21 27.07
C SER A 1076 -16.68 30.14 28.30
N ASN A 1077 -15.98 31.27 28.26
CA ASN A 1077 -15.98 32.26 29.34
C ASN A 1077 -17.25 33.13 29.37
N TRP A 1078 -18.43 32.49 29.43
CA TRP A 1078 -19.75 33.12 29.26
C TRP A 1078 -20.25 33.95 30.45
N TYR A 1079 -19.54 33.93 31.58
CA TYR A 1079 -19.93 34.64 32.80
C TYR A 1079 -19.72 36.17 32.72
N ASP A 1080 -18.79 36.65 31.88
CA ASP A 1080 -18.54 38.09 31.65
C ASP A 1080 -19.49 38.72 30.60
N TRP A 1081 -20.49 37.98 30.15
CA TRP A 1081 -21.33 38.34 29.00
C TRP A 1081 -22.63 39.02 29.41
N SER A 1082 -23.22 39.84 28.53
CA SER A 1082 -24.50 40.48 28.83
C SER A 1082 -25.70 39.61 28.45
N VAL A 1083 -26.82 39.84 29.13
CA VAL A 1083 -28.06 39.03 29.08
C VAL A 1083 -28.59 38.73 27.66
N GLN A 1084 -28.32 39.58 26.68
CA GLN A 1084 -28.71 39.33 25.27
C GLN A 1084 -27.79 38.31 24.57
N GLU A 1085 -26.51 38.28 24.91
CA GLU A 1085 -25.50 37.39 24.32
C GLU A 1085 -25.57 36.01 24.99
N THR A 1086 -25.75 35.95 26.32
CA THR A 1086 -25.99 34.70 27.06
C THR A 1086 -27.23 33.95 26.55
N ARG A 1087 -28.29 34.68 26.16
CA ARG A 1087 -29.48 34.10 25.52
C ARG A 1087 -29.18 33.47 24.15
N ALA A 1088 -28.24 34.01 23.39
CA ALA A 1088 -27.81 33.42 22.12
C ALA A 1088 -26.95 32.16 22.34
N LEU A 1089 -26.07 32.15 23.35
CA LEU A 1089 -25.31 30.94 23.75
C LEU A 1089 -26.26 29.80 24.18
N LEU A 1090 -27.25 30.10 25.02
CA LEU A 1090 -28.27 29.13 25.44
C LEU A 1090 -29.04 28.52 24.26
N LEU A 1091 -29.38 29.32 23.23
CA LEU A 1091 -30.03 28.83 22.02
C LEU A 1091 -29.11 27.93 21.16
N ILE A 1092 -27.78 28.17 21.17
CA ILE A 1092 -26.83 27.29 20.50
C ILE A 1092 -26.71 25.96 21.26
N ILE A 1093 -26.52 26.00 22.59
CA ILE A 1093 -26.43 24.80 23.44
C ILE A 1093 -27.69 23.93 23.28
N LEU A 1094 -28.89 24.52 23.38
CA LEU A 1094 -30.17 23.82 23.20
C LEU A 1094 -30.39 23.28 21.77
N ARG A 1095 -29.63 23.76 20.76
CA ARG A 1095 -29.69 23.26 19.38
C ARG A 1095 -28.65 22.18 19.11
N SER A 1096 -27.44 22.29 19.67
CA SER A 1096 -26.41 21.25 19.58
C SER A 1096 -26.71 20.03 20.48
N GLN A 1097 -27.70 20.13 21.38
CA GLN A 1097 -28.31 18.96 22.06
C GLN A 1097 -29.15 18.07 21.14
N LYS A 1098 -29.50 18.52 19.92
CA LYS A 1098 -30.04 17.63 18.89
C LYS A 1098 -28.87 17.03 18.11
N SER A 1099 -28.39 15.87 18.55
CA SER A 1099 -27.26 15.20 17.90
C SER A 1099 -27.62 14.66 16.51
N LEU A 1100 -26.60 14.60 15.65
CA LEU A 1100 -26.71 14.27 14.24
C LEU A 1100 -26.42 12.78 14.02
N THR A 1101 -27.43 11.96 14.33
CA THR A 1101 -27.36 10.50 14.20
C THR A 1101 -27.61 10.03 12.77
N LEU A 1102 -26.84 9.05 12.29
CA LEU A 1102 -27.25 8.21 11.15
C LEU A 1102 -28.01 6.99 11.65
N THR A 1103 -29.04 6.55 10.93
CA THR A 1103 -29.89 5.41 11.32
C THR A 1103 -29.84 4.26 10.31
N ILE A 1104 -30.10 3.04 10.79
CA ILE A 1104 -30.37 1.85 9.99
C ILE A 1104 -31.89 1.77 9.79
N GLY A 1105 -32.39 2.28 8.66
CA GLY A 1105 -33.81 2.25 8.29
C GLY A 1105 -34.77 2.93 9.28
N LYS A 1106 -34.25 3.84 10.12
CA LYS A 1106 -34.92 4.41 11.30
C LYS A 1106 -35.36 3.39 12.38
N PHE A 1107 -34.81 2.18 12.35
CA PHE A 1107 -34.99 1.15 13.40
C PHE A 1107 -34.00 1.31 14.57
N THR A 1108 -32.75 1.66 14.28
CA THR A 1108 -31.68 1.90 15.28
C THR A 1108 -30.65 2.88 14.73
N THR A 1109 -29.78 3.43 15.58
CA THR A 1109 -28.64 4.27 15.19
C THR A 1109 -27.45 3.43 14.71
N LEU A 1110 -26.70 3.95 13.73
CA LEU A 1110 -25.36 3.45 13.40
C LEU A 1110 -24.39 3.85 14.52
N SER A 1111 -24.04 2.87 15.36
CA SER A 1111 -23.13 3.03 16.50
C SER A 1111 -22.38 1.73 16.77
N LEU A 1112 -21.24 1.82 17.45
CA LEU A 1112 -20.42 0.68 17.86
C LEU A 1112 -21.20 -0.27 18.79
N VAL A 1113 -22.15 0.26 19.58
CA VAL A 1113 -23.11 -0.52 20.38
C VAL A 1113 -24.02 -1.37 19.47
N THR A 1114 -24.58 -0.79 18.41
CA THR A 1114 -25.39 -1.54 17.42
C THR A 1114 -24.55 -2.63 16.74
N PHE A 1115 -23.29 -2.35 16.39
CA PHE A 1115 -22.38 -3.36 15.81
C PHE A 1115 -22.09 -4.53 16.78
N ALA A 1116 -21.81 -4.24 18.04
CA ALA A 1116 -21.57 -5.26 19.07
C ALA A 1116 -22.82 -6.14 19.30
N ASN A 1117 -24.00 -5.53 19.37
CA ASN A 1117 -25.28 -6.25 19.55
C ASN A 1117 -25.57 -7.20 18.38
N ILE A 1118 -25.38 -6.76 17.13
CA ILE A 1118 -25.61 -7.60 15.93
C ILE A 1118 -24.69 -8.82 15.95
N ASN A 1119 -23.40 -8.64 16.27
CA ASN A 1119 -22.46 -9.75 16.37
C ASN A 1119 -22.79 -10.72 17.52
N SER A 1120 -23.31 -10.22 18.65
CA SER A 1120 -23.78 -11.07 19.76
C SER A 1120 -24.95 -11.98 19.35
N TYR A 1121 -25.95 -11.45 18.64
CA TYR A 1121 -27.07 -12.26 18.12
C TYR A 1121 -26.63 -13.31 17.08
N ILE A 1122 -25.61 -13.00 16.27
CA ILE A 1122 -25.01 -13.96 15.32
C ILE A 1122 -24.30 -15.10 16.07
N GLU A 1123 -23.61 -14.80 17.18
CA GLU A 1123 -23.01 -15.81 18.06
C GLU A 1123 -24.07 -16.72 18.71
N GLU A 1124 -25.22 -16.18 19.14
CA GLU A 1124 -26.35 -16.98 19.62
C GLU A 1124 -26.93 -17.89 18.54
N TYR A 1125 -27.12 -17.38 17.32
CA TYR A 1125 -27.56 -18.17 16.17
C TYR A 1125 -26.59 -19.34 15.87
N TYR A 1126 -25.27 -19.11 15.90
CA TYR A 1126 -24.29 -20.18 15.74
C TYR A 1126 -24.35 -21.23 16.86
N LYS A 1127 -24.56 -20.81 18.13
CA LYS A 1127 -24.74 -21.75 19.26
C LYS A 1127 -25.96 -22.65 19.06
N VAL A 1128 -27.08 -22.12 18.55
CA VAL A 1128 -28.29 -22.91 18.23
C VAL A 1128 -28.02 -23.93 17.12
N LEU A 1129 -27.36 -23.53 16.02
CA LEU A 1129 -26.99 -24.44 14.93
C LEU A 1129 -26.09 -25.59 15.42
N ILE A 1130 -25.04 -25.27 16.19
CA ILE A 1130 -24.10 -26.26 16.74
C ILE A 1130 -24.82 -27.21 17.71
N HIS A 1131 -25.80 -26.73 18.49
CA HIS A 1131 -26.59 -27.61 19.35
C HIS A 1131 -27.44 -28.59 18.53
N GLN A 1132 -28.09 -28.13 17.45
CA GLN A 1132 -28.93 -28.98 16.60
C GLN A 1132 -28.13 -30.10 15.89
N THR A 1133 -26.93 -29.85 15.37
CA THR A 1133 -26.12 -30.90 14.73
C THR A 1133 -25.62 -31.96 15.72
N ASN A 1134 -25.33 -31.58 16.98
CA ASN A 1134 -25.00 -32.55 18.01
C ASN A 1134 -26.20 -33.41 18.42
N VAL A 1135 -27.41 -32.83 18.51
CA VAL A 1135 -28.64 -33.54 18.91
C VAL A 1135 -29.11 -34.57 17.86
N SER A 1136 -28.74 -34.43 16.59
CA SER A 1136 -29.01 -35.46 15.55
C SER A 1136 -28.33 -36.82 15.77
N SER A 1137 -27.55 -37.01 16.84
CA SER A 1137 -26.86 -38.26 17.17
C SER A 1137 -27.61 -39.23 18.10
N ASP A 1138 -28.63 -38.78 18.86
CA ASP A 1138 -29.45 -39.66 19.73
C ASP A 1138 -30.93 -39.18 19.84
N PRO A 1139 -31.91 -39.93 19.29
CA PRO A 1139 -33.33 -39.58 19.39
C PRO A 1139 -33.95 -39.66 20.80
N ALA A 1140 -33.27 -40.22 21.80
CA ALA A 1140 -33.86 -40.57 23.09
C ALA A 1140 -33.76 -39.48 24.18
N SER A 1141 -33.10 -38.34 23.92
CA SER A 1141 -32.68 -37.38 24.96
C SER A 1141 -33.33 -35.98 24.86
N TYR A 1142 -34.67 -35.90 24.89
CA TYR A 1142 -35.39 -34.64 25.11
C TYR A 1142 -35.46 -34.29 26.62
N PRO A 1143 -34.90 -33.16 27.09
CA PRO A 1143 -35.09 -32.69 28.46
C PRO A 1143 -36.40 -31.88 28.58
N GLU A 1144 -37.21 -32.15 29.61
CA GLU A 1144 -38.51 -31.51 29.86
C GLU A 1144 -38.43 -30.05 30.38
N HIS A 1145 -37.45 -29.27 29.93
CA HIS A 1145 -37.17 -27.91 30.42
C HIS A 1145 -37.24 -26.81 29.34
N PHE A 1146 -37.90 -27.08 28.20
CA PHE A 1146 -38.40 -26.04 27.29
C PHE A 1146 -39.80 -25.55 27.70
N ASN A 1147 -39.89 -24.90 28.86
CA ASN A 1147 -41.07 -24.10 29.19
C ASN A 1147 -41.01 -22.79 28.36
N GLY A 1148 -42.03 -22.52 27.56
CA GLY A 1148 -41.87 -21.68 26.37
C GLY A 1148 -41.80 -20.17 26.61
N THR A 1149 -40.69 -19.56 26.18
CA THR A 1149 -40.59 -18.13 25.82
C THR A 1149 -39.86 -17.96 24.49
N TRP A 1150 -40.56 -18.20 23.37
CA TRP A 1150 -40.15 -17.62 22.09
C TRP A 1150 -40.43 -16.11 22.14
N MET A 1151 -39.55 -15.30 21.53
CA MET A 1151 -39.45 -13.82 21.60
C MET A 1151 -38.76 -13.24 22.87
N PRO A 1152 -37.48 -12.83 22.76
CA PRO A 1152 -36.81 -11.95 23.73
C PRO A 1152 -37.11 -10.45 23.53
N TRP A 1153 -37.76 -10.06 22.42
CA TRP A 1153 -37.91 -8.70 21.89
C TRP A 1153 -38.72 -7.69 22.75
N VAL A 1154 -38.98 -7.97 24.03
CA VAL A 1154 -39.77 -7.12 24.95
C VAL A 1154 -39.16 -7.03 26.37
N LYS A 1155 -37.97 -7.57 26.65
CA LYS A 1155 -37.37 -7.56 28.01
C LYS A 1155 -35.88 -7.25 28.10
N SER A 1156 -35.54 -6.00 27.80
CA SER A 1156 -34.28 -5.35 28.27
C SER A 1156 -34.44 -3.85 28.54
N SER A 1157 -35.40 -3.16 27.91
CA SER A 1157 -35.53 -1.70 27.89
C SER A 1157 -36.11 -1.01 29.15
N GLU A 1158 -36.23 -1.69 30.30
CA GLU A 1158 -36.90 -1.12 31.49
C GLU A 1158 -36.07 -1.10 32.79
N ASN A 1159 -34.88 -1.73 32.84
CA ASN A 1159 -34.15 -1.93 34.12
C ASN A 1159 -32.80 -1.20 34.27
N GLU A 1160 -32.29 -0.48 33.25
CA GLU A 1160 -31.01 0.26 33.36
C GLU A 1160 -31.17 1.78 33.51
N ILE A 1161 -32.38 2.32 33.42
CA ILE A 1161 -32.66 3.78 33.53
C ILE A 1161 -32.72 4.27 34.99
N LEU A 1162 -32.53 3.40 35.98
CA LEU A 1162 -32.82 3.66 37.40
C LEU A 1162 -31.62 3.50 38.37
N THR A 1163 -30.38 3.40 37.87
CA THR A 1163 -29.19 3.18 38.72
C THR A 1163 -28.01 4.13 38.49
N GLU A 1164 -28.10 5.11 37.59
CA GLU A 1164 -27.14 6.23 37.49
C GLU A 1164 -27.77 7.55 37.95
N ALA A 1165 -28.27 7.53 39.19
CA ALA A 1165 -28.82 8.70 39.90
C ALA A 1165 -28.41 8.71 41.39
N ILE A 1166 -27.13 8.37 41.66
CA ILE A 1166 -26.43 8.49 42.94
C ILE A 1166 -25.04 9.06 42.67
#